data_AF-A0A0G0VRI5-F1
#
_entry.id   AF-A0A0G0VRI5-F1
#
_cell.length_a   1.000
_cell.length_b   1.000
_cell.length_c   1.000
_cell.angle_alpha   90.00
_cell.angle_beta   90.00
_cell.angle_gamma   90.00
#
_symmetry.space_group_name_H-M   'P 1'
#
loop_
_entity.id
_entity.type
_entity.pdbx_description
1 polymer ?
#
loop_
_entity_poly.entity_id
_entity_poly.type
_entity_poly.pdbx_seq_one_letter_code
_entity_poly.pdbx_strand_id
1 'polypeptide(L)'
;SGTFTAGTGSTTIFSGAGTPTALLSGTFTGSSAFYNLTLSPTIGGPATYAMGAAFTVNNNFTIDPTSAGANTLTVNLGGTTIVTGLTDIKAESSGLSTLDTVSGSNHAFTTGTINIRTAGTFNANNSVVTINGTSGPLFTRAGTFNAGGSTVNFSETSTDLVLTSSPGTITFYTLQISMAGRTGTLGSATTVNYHLTVSGGTLADGGYQITGNINGTLSMASGTGLFLGSAATATTFPTSFTAAHISLNSASTVTYASDQVQTVSGVPTYGNLTIQGTSTKSLDAATIIAGTTTLSAGTLNSNGFDLTVGGNWVNNGGAFTPGTNTVTFNGTGAQAVQGSAASQTFYGLVVAKTVGTTLSVSGSTTTLSVNGFTETTGNFTAPATMNIAAGATLTAGTYTAGTNTNVTGGNWTNNGGTFTPGTNTITFSGTAGQAINGSLASQTFYALVVAKTAGQTLSVSGSTTALTVTNFTETTGNFTAPATMDINGNVTLSAGTYTAGTATTVFGDWTNNGGTFTPGTNTVTFDGTGAQAINGSATSQTFYGLTLAKTVGQTLSVSGSTTTLNINTFIQTTGNFTAPATVNIAGNATLSAGTYTAGANTNLSGNWTNGGGSFSGGTGTVTLNGADSSTQAISGNTTFNNLYASTTGNSAGRTIQYAGNSTTTVSGTWTMTGATGKILTLQSSDTNSWTITPSGNSVSYLYLSRSTNTVGTICATYSTGDAFNSGYTVTSGGTCVNSAPGVPSLDSPTDTATNQSVNPSIKTTATDTDADYVQYKIILCENSAMTTNCQTFDQSTSQTGWSGQNANGNTAYTSGTQGTHTVQTPLQYSFTYYWKSYAIDPAGTNTWSSTQVSPYSFSTQAAPSGSQIPAFKGGVKIFGKTVIK
;
A
#
# COMPACT_ATOMS: atom_id res chain seq x y z
N SER A 1 72.52 12.77 66.83
CA SER A 1 72.22 12.95 65.39
C SER A 1 73.17 12.07 64.60
N GLY A 2 72.64 11.27 63.67
CA GLY A 2 73.44 10.41 62.80
C GLY A 2 72.79 10.34 61.43
N THR A 3 73.59 10.18 60.38
CA THR A 3 73.11 9.93 59.02
C THR A 3 72.62 8.49 58.92
N PHE A 4 71.37 8.31 58.49
CA PHE A 4 70.78 7.00 58.24
C PHE A 4 70.58 6.82 56.73
N THR A 5 71.09 5.71 56.19
CA THR A 5 70.87 5.30 54.80
C THR A 5 70.34 3.87 54.84
N ALA A 6 69.07 3.65 54.49
CA ALA A 6 68.53 2.30 54.41
C ALA A 6 69.06 1.59 53.15
N GLY A 7 69.50 0.34 53.30
CA GLY A 7 69.78 -0.51 52.15
C GLY A 7 68.50 -1.02 51.49
N THR A 8 68.50 -1.23 50.18
CA THR A 8 67.44 -2.00 49.49
C THR A 8 67.29 -3.38 50.13
N GLY A 9 66.07 -3.79 50.47
CA GLY A 9 65.82 -5.06 51.16
C GLY A 9 65.92 -5.02 52.69
N SER A 10 66.36 -3.91 53.29
CA SER A 10 66.60 -3.84 54.74
C SER A 10 65.32 -3.72 55.57
N THR A 11 65.36 -4.18 56.82
CA THR A 11 64.28 -3.99 57.81
C THR A 11 64.79 -3.20 58.99
N THR A 12 64.21 -2.02 59.21
CA THR A 12 64.51 -1.18 60.37
C THR A 12 63.50 -1.47 61.48
N ILE A 13 63.97 -1.83 62.67
CA ILE A 13 63.12 -2.23 63.79
C ILE A 13 63.32 -1.27 64.97
N PHE A 14 62.22 -0.72 65.49
CA PHE A 14 62.20 0.04 66.74
C PHE A 14 61.49 -0.76 67.84
N SER A 15 62.23 -1.15 68.88
CA SER A 15 61.77 -2.04 69.96
C SER A 15 61.77 -1.41 71.36
N GLY A 16 62.12 -0.13 71.49
CA GLY A 16 62.26 0.53 72.80
C GLY A 16 60.92 0.83 73.47
N ALA A 17 60.70 0.41 74.72
CA ALA A 17 59.42 0.57 75.43
C ALA A 17 59.03 2.02 75.83
N GLY A 18 59.77 3.05 75.40
CA GLY A 18 59.56 4.44 75.79
C GLY A 18 58.44 5.15 75.02
N THR A 19 58.17 6.40 75.39
CA THR A 19 57.18 7.27 74.70
C THR A 19 57.89 8.48 74.06
N PRO A 20 58.59 8.30 72.93
CA PRO A 20 59.36 9.38 72.31
C PRO A 20 58.45 10.50 71.79
N THR A 21 58.84 11.76 72.07
CA THR A 21 58.18 12.97 71.55
C THR A 21 58.47 13.23 70.07
N ALA A 22 59.55 12.64 69.54
CA ALA A 22 59.88 12.58 68.11
C ALA A 22 60.82 11.38 67.86
N LEU A 23 60.33 10.35 67.16
CA LEU A 23 61.11 9.18 66.77
C LEU A 23 62.04 9.51 65.58
N LEU A 24 61.58 10.38 64.70
CA LEU A 24 62.33 10.94 63.57
C LEU A 24 62.46 12.45 63.77
N SER A 25 63.67 12.99 63.56
CA SER A 25 63.98 14.43 63.66
C SER A 25 64.43 15.04 62.31
N GLY A 26 64.23 14.31 61.20
CA GLY A 26 64.60 14.72 59.84
C GLY A 26 63.70 14.09 58.77
N THR A 27 63.96 14.36 57.49
CA THR A 27 63.13 13.89 56.36
C THR A 27 63.62 12.53 55.85
N PHE A 28 62.80 11.49 55.96
CA PHE A 28 63.13 10.12 55.51
C PHE A 28 62.41 9.79 54.20
N THR A 29 62.65 10.56 53.15
CA THR A 29 62.02 10.39 51.82
C THR A 29 63.08 10.24 50.73
N GLY A 30 62.70 9.77 49.54
CA GLY A 30 63.63 9.63 48.42
C GLY A 30 64.76 8.64 48.71
N SER A 31 66.01 9.05 48.53
CA SER A 31 67.19 8.21 48.79
C SER A 31 67.41 7.87 50.28
N SER A 32 66.74 8.57 51.20
CA SER A 32 66.80 8.34 52.65
C SER A 32 65.56 7.60 53.19
N ALA A 33 64.71 7.06 52.32
CA ALA A 33 63.53 6.29 52.70
C ALA A 33 63.88 4.97 53.41
N PHE A 34 62.99 4.46 54.25
CA PHE A 34 63.08 3.10 54.77
C PHE A 34 62.75 2.09 53.66
N TYR A 35 63.30 0.87 53.73
CA TYR A 35 62.80 -0.24 52.90
C TYR A 35 61.64 -0.95 53.61
N ASN A 36 61.89 -1.70 54.68
CA ASN A 36 60.85 -2.08 55.66
C ASN A 36 61.03 -1.30 56.97
N LEU A 37 59.93 -0.98 57.64
CA LEU A 37 59.90 -0.35 58.97
C LEU A 37 59.00 -1.17 59.90
N THR A 38 59.51 -1.58 61.05
CA THR A 38 58.75 -2.32 62.07
C THR A 38 58.84 -1.61 63.42
N LEU A 39 57.69 -1.36 64.05
CA LEU A 39 57.57 -0.83 65.41
C LEU A 39 57.05 -1.95 66.31
N SER A 40 57.94 -2.60 67.06
CA SER A 40 57.60 -3.79 67.87
C SER A 40 58.18 -3.74 69.29
N PRO A 41 57.81 -2.74 70.11
CA PRO A 41 58.24 -2.67 71.50
C PRO A 41 57.49 -3.65 72.40
N THR A 42 58.13 -4.08 73.48
CA THR A 42 57.45 -4.70 74.62
C THR A 42 57.02 -3.60 75.59
N ILE A 43 55.72 -3.36 75.76
CA ILE A 43 55.19 -2.26 76.57
C ILE A 43 54.55 -2.76 77.87
N GLY A 44 54.84 -2.06 78.98
CA GLY A 44 54.26 -2.34 80.30
C GLY A 44 53.00 -1.51 80.62
N GLY A 45 52.73 -0.46 79.83
CA GLY A 45 51.58 0.45 79.92
C GLY A 45 51.28 1.06 78.55
N PRO A 46 50.23 1.89 78.40
CA PRO A 46 49.99 2.63 77.17
C PRO A 46 51.19 3.49 76.77
N ALA A 47 51.54 3.50 75.48
CA ALA A 47 52.71 4.21 74.97
C ALA A 47 52.38 4.98 73.69
N THR A 48 53.08 6.09 73.44
CA THR A 48 52.93 6.88 72.22
C THR A 48 54.28 7.08 71.54
N TYR A 49 54.35 6.71 70.27
CA TYR A 49 55.43 7.03 69.36
C TYR A 49 54.99 8.19 68.47
N ALA A 50 55.46 9.40 68.76
CA ALA A 50 55.31 10.51 67.83
C ALA A 50 56.40 10.40 66.76
N MET A 51 56.03 10.19 65.49
CA MET A 51 57.00 10.02 64.40
C MET A 51 57.79 11.30 64.13
N GLY A 52 57.19 12.48 64.31
CA GLY A 52 57.88 13.78 64.31
C GLY A 52 58.22 14.39 62.93
N ALA A 53 58.21 13.61 61.85
CA ALA A 53 58.46 14.10 60.48
C ALA A 53 57.76 13.24 59.41
N ALA A 54 57.76 13.73 58.16
CA ALA A 54 57.36 12.97 56.97
C ALA A 54 58.37 11.85 56.65
N PHE A 55 57.88 10.70 56.19
CA PHE A 55 58.72 9.55 55.84
C PHE A 55 58.12 8.65 54.76
N THR A 56 58.99 7.92 54.07
CA THR A 56 58.64 6.92 53.06
C THR A 56 59.16 5.54 53.48
N VAL A 57 58.36 4.50 53.21
CA VAL A 57 58.69 3.08 53.35
C VAL A 57 58.49 2.42 51.99
N ASN A 58 59.58 2.01 51.34
CA ASN A 58 59.59 1.45 49.98
C ASN A 58 59.11 -0.01 49.90
N ASN A 59 58.71 -0.60 51.01
CA ASN A 59 58.06 -1.90 51.09
C ASN A 59 57.06 -1.89 52.27
N ASN A 60 57.30 -2.64 53.36
CA ASN A 60 56.28 -2.86 54.39
C ASN A 60 56.49 -2.01 55.65
N PHE A 61 55.39 -1.48 56.19
CA PHE A 61 55.32 -0.80 57.48
C PHE A 61 54.49 -1.62 58.49
N THR A 62 55.12 -2.13 59.54
CA THR A 62 54.49 -3.00 60.53
C THR A 62 54.46 -2.35 61.90
N ILE A 63 53.29 -2.33 62.55
CA ILE A 63 53.13 -1.94 63.95
C ILE A 63 52.71 -3.20 64.71
N ASP A 64 53.49 -3.62 65.69
CA ASP A 64 53.36 -4.93 66.33
C ASP A 64 53.92 -4.96 67.76
N PRO A 65 53.33 -4.19 68.71
CA PRO A 65 53.76 -4.21 70.09
C PRO A 65 53.43 -5.54 70.77
N THR A 66 54.20 -5.89 71.79
CA THR A 66 53.90 -6.99 72.71
C THR A 66 53.51 -6.41 74.07
N SER A 67 52.43 -6.89 74.69
CA SER A 67 52.10 -6.53 76.08
C SER A 67 51.40 -7.67 76.82
N ALA A 68 51.63 -7.74 78.14
CA ALA A 68 50.98 -8.70 79.03
C ALA A 68 49.50 -8.33 79.32
N GLY A 69 49.13 -7.06 79.19
CA GLY A 69 47.76 -6.55 79.31
C GLY A 69 47.32 -5.80 78.06
N ALA A 70 46.07 -5.30 78.05
CA ALA A 70 45.46 -4.55 76.95
C ALA A 70 46.02 -3.12 76.78
N ASN A 71 47.34 -2.98 76.80
CA ASN A 71 48.04 -1.71 76.61
C ASN A 71 48.19 -1.40 75.12
N THR A 72 47.99 -0.14 74.75
CA THR A 72 48.03 0.31 73.35
C THR A 72 49.33 1.04 73.05
N LEU A 73 50.00 0.66 71.96
CA LEU A 73 50.99 1.52 71.29
C LEU A 73 50.27 2.42 70.27
N THR A 74 50.30 3.72 70.50
CA THR A 74 49.80 4.72 69.54
C THR A 74 50.96 5.27 68.73
N VAL A 75 50.89 5.18 67.41
CA VAL A 75 51.86 5.72 66.46
C VAL A 75 51.25 6.94 65.80
N ASN A 76 51.68 8.12 66.24
CA ASN A 76 51.23 9.40 65.69
C ASN A 76 52.12 9.78 64.52
N LEU A 77 51.54 9.93 63.32
CA LEU A 77 52.27 10.47 62.17
C LEU A 77 52.73 11.90 62.45
N GLY A 78 53.87 12.29 61.87
CA GLY A 78 54.45 13.63 62.03
C GLY A 78 54.49 14.46 60.73
N GLY A 79 53.95 13.94 59.64
CA GLY A 79 53.99 14.52 58.30
C GLY A 79 53.40 13.56 57.27
N THR A 80 53.46 13.91 55.98
CA THR A 80 53.02 13.00 54.90
C THR A 80 53.80 11.69 54.97
N THR A 81 53.08 10.57 54.96
CA THR A 81 53.66 9.24 55.02
C THR A 81 53.30 8.45 53.76
N ILE A 82 54.31 7.81 53.16
CA ILE A 82 54.12 6.96 51.97
C ILE A 82 54.67 5.57 52.27
N VAL A 83 53.86 4.55 52.12
CA VAL A 83 54.23 3.13 52.20
C VAL A 83 53.90 2.50 50.84
N THR A 84 54.85 1.96 50.10
CA THR A 84 54.55 1.40 48.77
C THR A 84 54.02 -0.03 48.85
N GLY A 85 54.33 -0.76 49.93
CA GLY A 85 53.87 -2.11 50.20
C GLY A 85 52.74 -2.18 51.23
N LEU A 86 52.81 -3.16 52.11
CA LEU A 86 51.79 -3.42 53.13
C LEU A 86 52.02 -2.54 54.36
N THR A 87 50.98 -1.86 54.81
CA THR A 87 50.87 -1.38 56.19
C THR A 87 50.09 -2.39 57.04
N ASP A 88 50.77 -3.08 57.97
CA ASP A 88 50.18 -4.10 58.84
C ASP A 88 50.09 -3.56 60.28
N ILE A 89 48.86 -3.29 60.74
CA ILE A 89 48.57 -2.80 62.09
C ILE A 89 48.09 -3.97 62.92
N LYS A 90 48.97 -4.48 63.77
CA LYS A 90 48.75 -5.67 64.58
C LYS A 90 49.38 -5.55 65.96
N ALA A 91 49.27 -6.59 66.77
CA ALA A 91 49.95 -6.70 68.04
C ALA A 91 50.05 -8.19 68.41
N GLU A 92 51.01 -8.51 69.27
CA GLU A 92 51.19 -9.85 69.82
C GLU A 92 50.69 -9.91 71.27
N SER A 93 50.34 -11.12 71.73
CA SER A 93 49.79 -11.37 73.08
C SER A 93 48.50 -10.57 73.34
N SER A 94 48.44 -9.82 74.45
CA SER A 94 47.29 -8.97 74.80
C SER A 94 47.46 -7.52 74.34
N GLY A 95 48.53 -7.19 73.61
CA GLY A 95 48.82 -5.82 73.18
C GLY A 95 47.79 -5.30 72.18
N LEU A 96 47.71 -3.97 72.07
CA LEU A 96 46.92 -3.25 71.07
C LEU A 96 47.81 -2.26 70.32
N SER A 97 47.45 -1.91 69.08
CA SER A 97 48.14 -0.89 68.30
C SER A 97 47.18 0.11 67.67
N THR A 98 47.64 1.35 67.52
CA THR A 98 46.92 2.42 66.84
C THR A 98 47.87 3.14 65.90
N LEU A 99 47.50 3.26 64.63
CA LEU A 99 48.09 4.24 63.70
C LEU A 99 47.18 5.46 63.65
N ASP A 100 47.73 6.65 63.88
CA ASP A 100 46.95 7.90 63.94
C ASP A 100 47.51 8.97 63.00
N THR A 101 46.68 9.49 62.11
CA THR A 101 47.01 10.63 61.22
C THR A 101 47.01 11.98 61.94
N VAL A 102 46.70 11.98 63.24
CA VAL A 102 46.69 13.09 64.20
C VAL A 102 45.60 14.11 63.90
N SER A 103 44.57 14.15 64.74
CA SER A 103 43.49 15.15 64.65
C SER A 103 44.03 16.59 64.66
N GLY A 104 43.44 17.46 63.83
CA GLY A 104 43.89 18.83 63.60
C GLY A 104 44.99 18.95 62.54
N SER A 105 45.99 18.05 62.55
CA SER A 105 47.04 18.00 61.52
C SER A 105 46.60 17.25 60.26
N ASN A 106 45.86 16.15 60.42
CA ASN A 106 45.27 15.35 59.35
C ASN A 106 46.28 14.91 58.28
N HIS A 107 47.42 14.39 58.71
CA HIS A 107 48.54 14.06 57.82
C HIS A 107 48.11 13.08 56.71
N ALA A 108 48.50 13.38 55.47
CA ALA A 108 48.22 12.52 54.33
C ALA A 108 48.97 11.18 54.45
N PHE A 109 48.28 10.10 54.12
CA PHE A 109 48.81 8.75 54.22
C PHE A 109 48.60 8.00 52.91
N THR A 110 49.67 7.52 52.30
CA THR A 110 49.61 6.66 51.11
C THR A 110 50.13 5.28 51.49
N THR A 111 49.43 4.23 51.09
CA THR A 111 49.85 2.85 51.30
C THR A 111 49.57 1.98 50.08
N GLY A 112 50.39 0.97 49.80
CA GLY A 112 50.05 -0.02 48.78
C GLY A 112 48.82 -0.82 49.20
N THR A 113 48.92 -1.48 50.35
CA THR A 113 47.78 -2.14 51.02
C THR A 113 47.75 -1.79 52.49
N ILE A 114 46.59 -1.91 53.13
CA ILE A 114 46.45 -1.77 54.58
C ILE A 114 45.73 -2.98 55.16
N ASN A 115 46.28 -3.52 56.25
CA ASN A 115 45.68 -4.58 57.02
C ASN A 115 45.56 -4.15 58.49
N ILE A 116 44.32 -3.95 58.94
CA ILE A 116 43.99 -3.64 60.33
C ILE A 116 43.57 -4.93 60.99
N ARG A 117 44.47 -5.59 61.72
CA ARG A 117 44.18 -6.85 62.41
C ARG A 117 43.33 -6.61 63.66
N THR A 118 42.78 -7.67 64.26
CA THR A 118 41.84 -7.58 65.40
C THR A 118 42.28 -6.66 66.54
N ALA A 119 43.59 -6.64 66.85
CA ALA A 119 44.18 -5.78 67.90
C ALA A 119 44.60 -4.38 67.42
N GLY A 120 44.44 -4.09 66.13
CA GLY A 120 44.84 -2.86 65.48
C GLY A 120 43.70 -1.85 65.37
N THR A 121 44.06 -0.58 65.43
CA THR A 121 43.20 0.56 65.17
C THR A 121 43.85 1.50 64.16
N PHE A 122 43.09 2.01 63.19
CA PHE A 122 43.53 3.10 62.33
C PHE A 122 42.62 4.31 62.50
N ASN A 123 43.18 5.42 62.98
CA ASN A 123 42.51 6.72 63.10
C ASN A 123 42.88 7.59 61.90
N ALA A 124 41.95 7.72 60.95
CA ALA A 124 42.18 8.52 59.75
C ALA A 124 41.83 10.01 59.92
N ASN A 125 41.08 10.40 60.96
CA ASN A 125 40.70 11.79 61.21
C ASN A 125 40.13 12.45 59.93
N ASN A 126 40.56 13.66 59.55
CA ASN A 126 40.14 14.32 58.29
C ASN A 126 41.22 14.21 57.20
N SER A 127 42.04 13.15 57.22
CA SER A 127 43.15 13.02 56.27
C SER A 127 42.71 12.52 54.89
N VAL A 128 43.62 12.64 53.92
CA VAL A 128 43.55 11.87 52.66
C VAL A 128 44.34 10.58 52.83
N VAL A 129 43.69 9.44 52.61
CA VAL A 129 44.27 8.10 52.63
C VAL A 129 44.26 7.55 51.20
N THR A 130 45.42 7.45 50.56
CA THR A 130 45.55 6.93 49.20
C THR A 130 45.99 5.47 49.23
N ILE A 131 45.31 4.62 48.46
CA ILE A 131 45.59 3.19 48.38
C ILE A 131 45.81 2.81 46.91
N ASN A 132 47.04 2.37 46.60
CA ASN A 132 47.51 2.17 45.22
C ASN A 132 48.33 0.88 45.03
N GLY A 133 48.05 -0.15 45.82
CA GLY A 133 48.67 -1.46 45.67
C GLY A 133 48.17 -2.18 44.42
N THR A 134 49.03 -3.02 43.85
CA THR A 134 48.78 -3.78 42.61
C THR A 134 48.25 -5.19 42.86
N SER A 135 48.02 -5.57 44.12
CA SER A 135 47.53 -6.89 44.53
C SER A 135 46.58 -6.75 45.72
N GLY A 136 45.36 -7.29 45.59
CA GLY A 136 44.28 -7.14 46.56
C GLY A 136 44.04 -8.39 47.43
N PRO A 137 43.21 -8.30 48.50
CA PRO A 137 42.42 -7.13 48.91
C PRO A 137 43.27 -5.94 49.39
N LEU A 138 42.94 -4.72 48.95
CA LEU A 138 43.74 -3.52 49.26
C LEU A 138 43.52 -2.95 50.66
N PHE A 139 42.31 -3.09 51.21
CA PHE A 139 41.92 -2.64 52.54
C PHE A 139 41.29 -3.81 53.31
N THR A 140 42.06 -4.42 54.20
CA THR A 140 41.59 -5.50 55.06
C THR A 140 41.33 -4.99 56.46
N ARG A 141 40.16 -5.29 57.03
CA ARG A 141 39.76 -4.81 58.36
C ARG A 141 39.15 -5.91 59.22
N ALA A 142 39.94 -6.44 60.15
CA ALA A 142 39.46 -7.24 61.28
C ALA A 142 39.39 -6.43 62.59
N GLY A 143 40.24 -5.41 62.76
CA GLY A 143 40.20 -4.47 63.88
C GLY A 143 39.34 -3.24 63.63
N THR A 144 39.73 -2.11 64.22
CA THR A 144 38.95 -0.87 64.22
C THR A 144 39.45 0.12 63.17
N PHE A 145 38.57 0.58 62.30
CA PHE A 145 38.83 1.71 61.41
C PHE A 145 37.97 2.90 61.81
N ASN A 146 38.60 3.97 62.29
CA ASN A 146 37.95 5.22 62.64
C ASN A 146 38.11 6.20 61.48
N ALA A 147 37.09 6.24 60.61
CA ALA A 147 37.14 7.02 59.37
C ALA A 147 37.20 8.54 59.58
N GLY A 148 36.70 9.07 60.70
CA GLY A 148 36.64 10.52 60.93
C GLY A 148 35.93 11.26 59.79
N GLY A 149 36.52 12.37 59.32
CA GLY A 149 36.15 13.09 58.10
C GLY A 149 37.02 12.76 56.88
N SER A 150 37.69 11.59 56.87
CA SER A 150 38.73 11.28 55.87
C SER A 150 38.20 11.02 54.46
N THR A 151 39.09 11.16 53.48
CA THR A 151 38.89 10.65 52.11
C THR A 151 39.77 9.43 51.91
N VAL A 152 39.16 8.27 51.68
CA VAL A 152 39.87 7.06 51.22
C VAL A 152 39.78 7.00 49.70
N ASN A 153 40.92 7.13 49.03
CA ASN A 153 41.05 7.15 47.58
C ASN A 153 41.75 5.87 47.08
N PHE A 154 41.02 5.01 46.37
CA PHE A 154 41.59 3.87 45.65
C PHE A 154 42.03 4.35 44.25
N SER A 155 43.32 4.27 43.94
CA SER A 155 43.89 4.91 42.74
C SER A 155 44.80 4.00 41.91
N GLU A 156 44.67 2.69 42.04
CA GLU A 156 45.43 1.74 41.25
C GLU A 156 44.97 1.71 39.77
N THR A 157 45.91 1.69 38.81
CA THR A 157 45.61 1.83 37.37
C THR A 157 46.14 0.71 36.47
N SER A 158 46.82 -0.30 37.02
CA SER A 158 47.45 -1.39 36.25
C SER A 158 46.60 -2.65 36.12
N THR A 159 45.71 -2.95 37.08
CA THR A 159 44.90 -4.17 37.10
C THR A 159 43.58 -3.99 37.86
N ASP A 160 42.62 -4.86 37.56
CA ASP A 160 41.36 -4.98 38.30
C ASP A 160 41.61 -5.74 39.61
N LEU A 161 41.00 -5.31 40.72
CA LEU A 161 41.31 -5.82 42.07
C LEU A 161 40.10 -5.79 43.01
N VAL A 162 40.18 -6.59 44.07
CA VAL A 162 39.30 -6.45 45.24
C VAL A 162 39.83 -5.33 46.13
N LEU A 163 38.96 -4.38 46.49
CA LEU A 163 39.30 -3.20 47.30
C LEU A 163 39.24 -3.49 48.78
N THR A 164 38.25 -4.26 49.23
CA THR A 164 37.93 -4.43 50.65
C THR A 164 37.83 -5.91 51.05
N SER A 165 38.21 -6.23 52.28
CA SER A 165 37.97 -7.55 52.89
C SER A 165 37.77 -7.42 54.39
N SER A 166 36.65 -7.91 54.90
CA SER A 166 36.26 -7.74 56.29
C SER A 166 35.16 -8.73 56.72
N PRO A 167 35.15 -9.19 57.99
CA PRO A 167 34.05 -9.98 58.54
C PRO A 167 32.74 -9.18 58.72
N GLY A 168 32.72 -7.87 58.49
CA GLY A 168 31.51 -7.04 58.60
C GLY A 168 31.60 -5.73 57.81
N THR A 169 30.62 -4.83 57.98
CA THR A 169 30.52 -3.59 57.21
C THR A 169 31.69 -2.62 57.46
N ILE A 170 32.40 -2.19 56.42
CA ILE A 170 33.40 -1.12 56.50
C ILE A 170 32.70 0.23 56.30
N THR A 171 32.96 1.18 57.20
CA THR A 171 32.42 2.54 57.09
C THR A 171 33.53 3.48 56.64
N PHE A 172 33.32 4.14 55.51
CA PHE A 172 34.14 5.25 55.03
C PHE A 172 33.40 6.57 55.27
N TYR A 173 34.15 7.66 55.45
CA TYR A 173 33.55 8.98 55.42
C TYR A 173 33.35 9.43 53.98
N THR A 174 34.44 9.64 53.24
CA THR A 174 34.42 9.76 51.78
C THR A 174 35.15 8.57 51.16
N LEU A 175 34.52 7.94 50.17
CA LEU A 175 35.09 6.88 49.35
C LEU A 175 35.26 7.39 47.92
N GLN A 176 36.50 7.44 47.46
CA GLN A 176 36.84 7.86 46.10
C GLN A 176 37.47 6.72 45.31
N ILE A 177 36.99 6.52 44.08
CA ILE A 177 37.52 5.57 43.11
C ILE A 177 38.14 6.35 41.95
N SER A 178 39.47 6.25 41.84
CA SER A 178 40.30 6.92 40.84
C SER A 178 41.11 5.89 40.03
N MET A 179 40.50 4.75 39.72
CA MET A 179 41.15 3.59 39.11
C MET A 179 40.99 3.61 37.58
N ALA A 180 41.49 4.65 36.92
CA ALA A 180 41.26 4.87 35.48
C ALA A 180 41.51 3.61 34.63
N GLY A 181 40.49 3.19 33.87
CA GLY A 181 40.54 2.01 32.99
C GLY A 181 40.47 0.66 33.70
N ARG A 182 40.25 0.61 35.02
CA ARG A 182 40.21 -0.60 35.84
C ARG A 182 38.91 -0.73 36.63
N THR A 183 38.68 -1.93 37.13
CA THR A 183 37.57 -2.26 38.03
C THR A 183 38.08 -2.49 39.45
N GLY A 184 37.55 -1.70 40.39
CA GLY A 184 37.70 -1.95 41.82
C GLY A 184 36.44 -2.62 42.38
N THR A 185 36.57 -3.85 42.87
CA THR A 185 35.45 -4.64 43.42
C THR A 185 35.44 -4.61 44.93
N LEU A 186 34.33 -4.22 45.56
CA LEU A 186 34.16 -4.34 47.00
C LEU A 186 34.07 -5.82 47.39
N GLY A 187 34.82 -6.24 48.40
CA GLY A 187 34.76 -7.59 48.96
C GLY A 187 34.04 -7.65 50.31
N SER A 188 33.34 -6.58 50.70
CA SER A 188 32.59 -6.48 51.96
C SER A 188 31.50 -5.39 51.88
N ALA A 189 30.46 -5.52 52.72
CA ALA A 189 29.46 -4.48 52.92
C ALA A 189 30.11 -3.13 53.25
N THR A 190 29.60 -2.06 52.64
CA THR A 190 30.24 -0.75 52.71
C THR A 190 29.21 0.35 53.01
N THR A 191 29.49 1.15 54.03
CA THR A 191 28.76 2.38 54.34
C THR A 191 29.62 3.59 53.98
N VAL A 192 29.03 4.61 53.34
CA VAL A 192 29.67 5.88 53.01
C VAL A 192 28.91 7.00 53.71
N ASN A 193 29.52 7.61 54.72
CA ASN A 193 28.86 8.62 55.56
C ASN A 193 28.76 10.00 54.88
N TYR A 194 29.53 10.26 53.83
CA TYR A 194 29.52 11.53 53.12
C TYR A 194 29.60 11.33 51.59
N HIS A 195 30.76 11.45 50.93
CA HIS A 195 30.80 11.38 49.46
C HIS A 195 31.21 9.99 48.94
N LEU A 196 30.46 9.48 47.98
CA LEU A 196 30.88 8.40 47.09
C LEU A 196 31.21 8.99 45.71
N THR A 197 32.48 8.98 45.33
CA THR A 197 32.94 9.56 44.07
C THR A 197 33.63 8.52 43.21
N VAL A 198 33.12 8.30 42.00
CA VAL A 198 33.83 7.55 40.95
C VAL A 198 34.40 8.57 39.97
N SER A 199 35.66 8.93 40.17
CA SER A 199 36.39 9.89 39.31
C SER A 199 37.15 9.21 38.17
N GLY A 200 37.39 7.90 38.24
CA GLY A 200 38.00 7.12 37.17
C GLY A 200 37.79 5.62 37.35
N GLY A 201 37.61 4.90 36.25
CA GLY A 201 37.40 3.45 36.25
C GLY A 201 35.97 3.03 36.58
N THR A 202 35.84 1.81 37.08
CA THR A 202 34.59 1.17 37.46
C THR A 202 34.62 0.77 38.93
N LEU A 203 33.58 1.12 39.68
CA LEU A 203 33.30 0.53 40.98
C LEU A 203 32.35 -0.65 40.81
N ALA A 204 32.76 -1.85 41.23
CA ALA A 204 31.86 -2.99 41.35
C ALA A 204 31.55 -3.23 42.84
N ASP A 205 30.29 -3.41 43.19
CA ASP A 205 29.90 -3.65 44.58
C ASP A 205 30.17 -5.09 45.06
N GLY A 206 30.51 -6.00 44.14
CA GLY A 206 30.80 -7.40 44.44
C GLY A 206 29.62 -8.20 44.98
N GLY A 207 28.39 -7.69 44.87
CA GLY A 207 27.21 -8.26 45.54
C GLY A 207 27.01 -7.74 46.98
N TYR A 208 27.77 -6.73 47.41
CA TYR A 208 27.64 -6.11 48.72
C TYR A 208 26.93 -4.75 48.61
N GLN A 209 25.77 -4.60 49.25
CA GLN A 209 25.01 -3.36 49.20
C GLN A 209 25.83 -2.17 49.73
N ILE A 210 25.91 -1.11 48.92
CA ILE A 210 26.46 0.18 49.32
C ILE A 210 25.35 0.99 49.98
N THR A 211 25.60 1.47 51.21
CA THR A 211 24.69 2.35 51.94
C THR A 211 25.32 3.73 52.08
N GLY A 212 24.65 4.76 51.55
CA GLY A 212 25.10 6.16 51.61
C GLY A 212 24.56 6.92 52.81
N ASN A 213 24.50 8.25 52.67
CA ASN A 213 23.99 9.19 53.64
C ASN A 213 23.18 10.30 52.96
N ILE A 214 22.12 10.78 53.61
CA ILE A 214 21.23 11.82 53.06
C ILE A 214 21.93 13.16 52.78
N ASN A 215 22.96 13.51 53.54
CA ASN A 215 23.75 14.72 53.36
C ASN A 215 24.95 14.50 52.42
N GLY A 216 25.22 13.25 52.07
CA GLY A 216 26.29 12.84 51.20
C GLY A 216 25.93 12.94 49.72
N THR A 217 26.95 12.97 48.85
CA THR A 217 26.73 12.93 47.40
C THR A 217 27.23 11.62 46.80
N LEU A 218 26.56 11.18 45.72
CA LEU A 218 27.07 10.15 44.82
C LEU A 218 27.36 10.80 43.47
N SER A 219 28.61 10.76 43.03
CA SER A 219 29.03 11.39 41.78
C SER A 219 29.82 10.44 40.88
N MET A 220 29.51 10.43 39.58
CA MET A 220 30.26 9.67 38.57
C MET A 220 30.75 10.59 37.46
N ALA A 221 32.06 10.55 37.18
CA ALA A 221 32.68 11.30 36.08
C ALA A 221 32.41 10.67 34.71
N SER A 222 32.75 11.39 33.64
CA SER A 222 32.62 10.88 32.26
C SER A 222 33.39 9.57 32.06
N GLY A 223 32.76 8.58 31.41
CA GLY A 223 33.37 7.29 31.09
C GLY A 223 33.58 6.35 32.29
N THR A 224 33.04 6.68 33.47
CA THR A 224 33.14 5.83 34.66
C THR A 224 31.99 4.82 34.75
N GLY A 225 32.23 3.72 35.49
CA GLY A 225 31.28 2.62 35.64
C GLY A 225 30.85 2.36 37.09
N LEU A 226 29.62 1.87 37.27
CA LEU A 226 29.12 1.30 38.52
C LEU A 226 28.45 -0.05 38.22
N PHE A 227 29.02 -1.14 38.73
CA PHE A 227 28.49 -2.49 38.61
C PHE A 227 27.77 -2.88 39.90
N LEU A 228 26.50 -3.26 39.75
CA LEU A 228 25.61 -3.59 40.85
C LEU A 228 25.26 -5.08 40.80
N GLY A 229 25.62 -5.78 41.86
CA GLY A 229 25.35 -7.19 42.08
C GLY A 229 26.46 -8.09 41.57
N SER A 230 26.28 -9.37 41.84
CA SER A 230 27.12 -10.47 41.36
C SER A 230 26.23 -11.60 40.85
N ALA A 231 26.84 -12.63 40.27
CA ALA A 231 26.11 -13.84 39.87
C ALA A 231 25.25 -14.42 41.03
N ALA A 232 25.78 -14.39 42.26
CA ALA A 232 25.11 -14.97 43.42
C ALA A 232 24.17 -14.01 44.15
N THR A 233 24.34 -12.70 44.00
CA THR A 233 23.67 -11.72 44.87
C THR A 233 23.17 -10.51 44.09
N ALA A 234 21.90 -10.20 44.26
CA ALA A 234 21.31 -8.97 43.76
C ALA A 234 21.45 -7.85 44.81
N THR A 235 21.91 -6.70 44.35
CA THR A 235 21.93 -5.45 45.12
C THR A 235 21.13 -4.39 44.39
N THR A 236 20.77 -3.33 45.08
CA THR A 236 20.09 -2.17 44.50
C THR A 236 21.09 -1.05 44.22
N PHE A 237 20.66 0.00 43.50
CA PHE A 237 21.43 1.24 43.41
C PHE A 237 21.80 1.73 44.83
N PRO A 238 22.98 2.34 45.05
CA PRO A 238 23.40 2.78 46.39
C PRO A 238 22.31 3.56 47.13
N THR A 239 21.95 3.09 48.32
CA THR A 239 20.80 3.58 49.07
C THR A 239 21.13 4.82 49.90
N SER A 240 20.11 5.53 50.38
CA SER A 240 20.22 6.68 51.30
C SER A 240 20.87 7.95 50.73
N PHE A 241 21.42 7.94 49.51
CA PHE A 241 21.67 9.17 48.76
C PHE A 241 20.35 9.70 48.19
N THR A 242 20.06 10.98 48.40
CA THR A 242 18.86 11.60 47.83
C THR A 242 19.07 12.02 46.38
N ALA A 243 18.00 12.04 45.58
CA ALA A 243 18.04 12.46 44.18
C ALA A 243 18.81 13.78 43.94
N ALA A 244 18.61 14.79 44.79
CA ALA A 244 19.29 16.08 44.70
C ALA A 244 20.82 16.01 44.91
N HIS A 245 21.32 14.92 45.47
CA HIS A 245 22.73 14.69 45.78
C HIS A 245 23.34 13.57 44.92
N ILE A 246 22.63 13.10 43.89
CA ILE A 246 23.18 12.16 42.93
C ILE A 246 23.46 12.91 41.61
N SER A 247 24.70 12.85 41.15
CA SER A 247 25.13 13.48 39.89
C SER A 247 25.90 12.47 39.04
N LEU A 248 25.23 11.94 38.01
CA LEU A 248 25.85 11.03 37.05
C LEU A 248 26.14 11.78 35.74
N ASN A 249 27.37 11.73 35.26
CA ASN A 249 27.70 12.26 33.95
C ASN A 249 26.96 11.48 32.84
N SER A 250 26.55 12.14 31.76
CA SER A 250 25.82 11.51 30.65
C SER A 250 26.60 10.37 29.95
N ALA A 251 27.94 10.37 30.04
CA ALA A 251 28.81 9.32 29.53
C ALA A 251 29.22 8.26 30.57
N SER A 252 28.73 8.35 31.81
CA SER A 252 28.90 7.30 32.82
C SER A 252 27.96 6.12 32.56
N THR A 253 28.25 4.95 33.10
CA THR A 253 27.44 3.74 32.89
C THR A 253 27.12 3.05 34.22
N VAL A 254 25.84 2.81 34.48
CA VAL A 254 25.40 1.92 35.56
C VAL A 254 25.00 0.58 34.95
N THR A 255 25.59 -0.50 35.45
CA THR A 255 25.33 -1.87 35.01
C THR A 255 24.66 -2.66 36.13
N TYR A 256 23.44 -3.14 35.88
CA TYR A 256 22.77 -4.12 36.72
C TYR A 256 23.18 -5.52 36.26
N ALA A 257 24.08 -6.16 37.00
CA ALA A 257 24.86 -7.31 36.53
C ALA A 257 24.50 -8.63 37.21
N SER A 258 23.56 -8.64 38.16
CA SER A 258 23.28 -9.84 38.94
C SER A 258 22.66 -10.96 38.10
N ASP A 259 23.02 -12.23 38.36
CA ASP A 259 22.27 -13.38 37.81
C ASP A 259 21.01 -13.70 38.62
N GLN A 260 20.72 -12.94 39.68
CA GLN A 260 19.46 -12.98 40.42
C GLN A 260 18.50 -11.89 39.94
N VAL A 261 17.24 -11.99 40.38
CA VAL A 261 16.25 -10.93 40.16
C VAL A 261 16.72 -9.66 40.88
N GLN A 262 16.70 -8.53 40.19
CA GLN A 262 17.24 -7.27 40.71
C GLN A 262 16.28 -6.12 40.40
N THR A 263 16.29 -5.12 41.28
CA THR A 263 15.52 -3.88 41.09
C THR A 263 16.39 -2.83 40.44
N VAL A 264 15.89 -2.23 39.37
CA VAL A 264 16.46 -1.06 38.70
C VAL A 264 15.80 0.18 39.31
N SER A 265 16.60 1.06 39.87
CA SER A 265 16.10 2.24 40.59
C SER A 265 15.62 3.30 39.59
N GLY A 266 14.48 3.94 39.82
CA GLY A 266 14.04 5.11 39.03
C GLY A 266 14.82 6.39 39.35
N VAL A 267 15.60 6.38 40.43
CA VAL A 267 16.56 7.44 40.78
C VAL A 267 17.95 6.80 40.83
N PRO A 268 18.91 7.26 40.01
CA PRO A 268 19.02 8.60 39.45
C PRO A 268 18.56 8.74 37.99
N THR A 269 18.72 9.93 37.41
CA THR A 269 18.87 10.05 35.96
C THR A 269 20.18 9.37 35.55
N TYR A 270 20.08 8.32 34.76
CA TYR A 270 21.23 7.56 34.29
C TYR A 270 21.96 8.32 33.18
N GLY A 271 23.29 8.21 33.14
CA GLY A 271 24.06 8.48 31.92
C GLY A 271 23.73 7.40 30.90
N ASN A 272 24.34 6.23 31.02
CA ASN A 272 23.95 5.01 30.32
C ASN A 272 23.44 3.96 31.31
N LEU A 273 22.50 3.13 30.85
CA LEU A 273 21.98 2.00 31.61
C LEU A 273 22.30 0.71 30.86
N THR A 274 22.99 -0.22 31.52
CA THR A 274 23.26 -1.55 30.98
C THR A 274 22.56 -2.61 31.82
N ILE A 275 21.84 -3.47 31.14
CA ILE A 275 21.23 -4.69 31.69
C ILE A 275 22.09 -5.88 31.26
N GLN A 276 22.57 -6.61 32.26
CA GLN A 276 23.37 -7.82 32.14
C GLN A 276 22.86 -8.85 33.17
N GLY A 277 23.53 -9.98 33.25
CA GLY A 277 23.11 -11.13 34.02
C GLY A 277 21.97 -11.86 33.32
N THR A 278 21.64 -13.03 33.82
CA THR A 278 20.67 -13.93 33.18
C THR A 278 19.22 -13.72 33.65
N SER A 279 19.02 -13.04 34.78
CA SER A 279 17.70 -12.86 35.41
C SER A 279 17.02 -11.53 35.09
N THR A 280 15.73 -11.42 35.43
CA THR A 280 14.92 -10.21 35.28
C THR A 280 15.41 -9.05 36.15
N LYS A 281 15.42 -7.86 35.56
CA LYS A 281 15.72 -6.55 36.16
C LYS A 281 14.47 -5.68 36.04
N SER A 282 13.82 -5.39 37.16
CA SER A 282 12.52 -4.69 37.17
C SER A 282 12.67 -3.25 37.63
N LEU A 283 12.07 -2.30 36.93
CA LEU A 283 12.00 -0.91 37.39
C LEU A 283 11.17 -0.80 38.69
N ASP A 284 11.55 0.10 39.59
CA ASP A 284 10.74 0.45 40.77
C ASP A 284 10.03 1.82 40.65
N ALA A 285 10.36 2.60 39.63
CA ALA A 285 9.73 3.88 39.31
C ALA A 285 10.00 4.27 37.85
N ALA A 286 9.32 5.32 37.37
CA ALA A 286 9.58 5.91 36.07
C ALA A 286 11.06 6.33 35.97
N THR A 287 11.72 5.92 34.89
CA THR A 287 13.18 5.99 34.79
C THR A 287 13.60 6.85 33.60
N ILE A 288 14.55 7.77 33.85
CA ILE A 288 15.14 8.64 32.83
C ILE A 288 16.59 8.21 32.57
N ILE A 289 16.91 7.97 31.30
CA ILE A 289 18.24 7.58 30.83
C ILE A 289 18.67 8.63 29.82
N ALA A 290 19.60 9.50 30.18
CA ALA A 290 20.05 10.60 29.32
C ALA A 290 20.83 10.09 28.09
N GLY A 291 21.49 8.94 28.21
CA GLY A 291 22.29 8.28 27.19
C GLY A 291 21.68 6.95 26.76
N THR A 292 22.55 5.96 26.51
CA THR A 292 22.18 4.69 25.84
C THR A 292 21.66 3.66 26.84
N THR A 293 20.59 2.97 26.46
CA THR A 293 20.11 1.75 27.11
C THR A 293 20.66 0.53 26.37
N THR A 294 21.41 -0.31 27.06
CA THR A 294 21.99 -1.54 26.50
C THR A 294 21.44 -2.79 27.20
N LEU A 295 20.81 -3.68 26.44
CA LEU A 295 20.39 -5.01 26.87
C LEU A 295 21.42 -6.02 26.35
N SER A 296 22.40 -6.36 27.20
CA SER A 296 23.46 -7.32 26.84
C SER A 296 23.07 -8.77 27.13
N ALA A 297 22.27 -8.99 28.17
CA ALA A 297 21.70 -10.26 28.59
C ALA A 297 20.47 -10.00 29.49
N GLY A 298 19.78 -11.06 29.91
CA GLY A 298 18.69 -10.98 30.90
C GLY A 298 17.45 -10.27 30.36
N THR A 299 16.55 -9.87 31.26
CA THR A 299 15.29 -9.21 30.90
C THR A 299 15.14 -7.89 31.62
N LEU A 300 14.94 -6.78 30.88
CA LEU A 300 14.47 -5.53 31.47
C LEU A 300 12.93 -5.56 31.53
N ASN A 301 12.37 -5.48 32.73
CA ASN A 301 10.94 -5.40 32.97
C ASN A 301 10.56 -3.97 33.39
N SER A 302 9.74 -3.32 32.58
CA SER A 302 9.20 -1.98 32.89
C SER A 302 8.36 -1.94 34.17
N ASN A 303 7.78 -3.08 34.59
CA ASN A 303 7.10 -3.25 35.88
C ASN A 303 6.02 -2.18 36.20
N GLY A 304 5.32 -1.69 35.18
CA GLY A 304 4.27 -0.68 35.35
C GLY A 304 4.77 0.78 35.28
N PHE A 305 6.01 1.00 34.86
CA PHE A 305 6.63 2.31 34.78
C PHE A 305 7.12 2.67 33.38
N ASP A 306 7.03 3.96 33.05
CA ASP A 306 7.51 4.53 31.79
C ASP A 306 9.04 4.69 31.77
N LEU A 307 9.61 4.65 30.55
CA LEU A 307 11.02 4.92 30.31
C LEU A 307 11.19 6.10 29.36
N THR A 308 12.13 6.99 29.70
CA THR A 308 12.59 8.06 28.79
C THR A 308 14.03 7.81 28.41
N VAL A 309 14.32 7.73 27.11
CA VAL A 309 15.65 7.40 26.58
C VAL A 309 16.16 8.56 25.71
N GLY A 310 17.28 9.15 26.11
CA GLY A 310 17.96 10.24 25.42
C GLY A 310 19.02 9.78 24.40
N GLY A 311 19.55 8.57 24.54
CA GLY A 311 20.52 7.94 23.62
C GLY A 311 19.96 6.75 22.85
N ASN A 312 20.81 5.79 22.46
CA ASN A 312 20.35 4.65 21.66
C ASN A 312 19.66 3.59 22.52
N TRP A 313 18.85 2.75 21.88
CA TRP A 313 18.38 1.49 22.43
C TRP A 313 19.11 0.35 21.72
N VAL A 314 19.92 -0.40 22.46
CA VAL A 314 20.79 -1.46 21.91
C VAL A 314 20.43 -2.79 22.55
N ASN A 315 19.90 -3.75 21.78
CA ASN A 315 19.64 -5.11 22.27
C ASN A 315 20.57 -6.14 21.60
N ASN A 316 21.56 -6.60 22.37
CA ASN A 316 22.62 -7.51 21.94
C ASN A 316 22.58 -8.86 22.67
N GLY A 317 21.40 -9.30 23.10
CA GLY A 317 21.24 -10.61 23.77
C GLY A 317 20.28 -10.62 24.96
N GLY A 318 19.64 -9.49 25.28
CA GLY A 318 18.62 -9.42 26.32
C GLY A 318 17.19 -9.44 25.77
N ALA A 319 16.23 -9.34 26.69
CA ALA A 319 14.81 -9.19 26.44
C ALA A 319 14.27 -7.91 27.10
N PHE A 320 13.17 -7.39 26.57
CA PHE A 320 12.43 -6.28 27.17
C PHE A 320 10.96 -6.67 27.35
N THR A 321 10.44 -6.50 28.56
CA THR A 321 9.05 -6.72 28.93
C THR A 321 8.39 -5.35 29.17
N PRO A 322 7.70 -4.77 28.16
CA PRO A 322 7.17 -3.41 28.24
C PRO A 322 5.91 -3.27 29.11
N GLY A 323 5.26 -4.37 29.51
CA GLY A 323 3.98 -4.29 30.21
C GLY A 323 2.96 -3.48 29.39
N THR A 324 2.33 -2.49 30.01
CA THR A 324 1.43 -1.52 29.36
C THR A 324 2.05 -0.11 29.25
N ASN A 325 3.37 -0.01 29.38
CA ASN A 325 4.04 1.27 29.63
C ASN A 325 4.61 1.89 28.36
N THR A 326 4.96 3.16 28.46
CA THR A 326 5.47 3.96 27.35
C THR A 326 6.98 4.07 27.40
N VAL A 327 7.61 3.87 26.24
CA VAL A 327 9.00 4.25 26.00
C VAL A 327 9.01 5.50 25.11
N THR A 328 9.63 6.56 25.63
CA THR A 328 9.76 7.85 24.93
C THR A 328 11.21 8.06 24.49
N PHE A 329 11.40 8.26 23.19
CA PHE A 329 12.69 8.67 22.62
C PHE A 329 12.70 10.19 22.42
N ASN A 330 13.50 10.91 23.20
CA ASN A 330 13.49 12.38 23.26
C ASN A 330 14.88 13.03 23.13
N GLY A 331 15.89 12.28 22.70
CA GLY A 331 17.24 12.78 22.56
C GLY A 331 17.35 14.00 21.65
N THR A 332 18.39 14.80 21.84
CA THR A 332 18.68 15.98 21.00
C THR A 332 19.51 15.63 19.77
N GLY A 333 20.19 14.49 19.76
CA GLY A 333 20.92 13.94 18.61
C GLY A 333 20.14 12.84 17.89
N ALA A 334 20.73 12.25 16.85
CA ALA A 334 20.20 11.04 16.23
C ALA A 334 20.16 9.89 17.25
N GLN A 335 19.06 9.15 17.26
CA GLN A 335 18.88 7.95 18.08
C GLN A 335 18.60 6.75 17.18
N ALA A 336 18.90 5.56 17.68
CA ALA A 336 18.58 4.34 17.00
C ALA A 336 18.03 3.27 17.95
N VAL A 337 17.03 2.52 17.50
CA VAL A 337 16.67 1.20 18.01
C VAL A 337 17.45 0.18 17.19
N GLN A 338 18.40 -0.50 17.82
CA GLN A 338 19.38 -1.33 17.12
C GLN A 338 19.87 -2.51 17.96
N GLY A 339 20.81 -3.27 17.42
CA GLY A 339 21.48 -4.40 18.06
C GLY A 339 21.42 -5.66 17.19
N SER A 340 21.69 -6.82 17.80
CA SER A 340 21.64 -8.12 17.13
C SER A 340 20.24 -8.74 17.10
N ALA A 341 19.29 -8.22 17.90
CA ALA A 341 17.90 -8.70 17.90
C ALA A 341 17.17 -8.38 16.58
N ALA A 342 16.65 -9.42 15.92
CA ALA A 342 15.90 -9.29 14.67
C ALA A 342 14.55 -8.59 14.85
N SER A 343 13.95 -8.72 16.03
CA SER A 343 12.69 -8.09 16.41
C SER A 343 12.81 -7.41 17.77
N GLN A 344 12.12 -6.29 17.91
CA GLN A 344 12.02 -5.52 19.15
C GLN A 344 10.55 -5.23 19.44
N THR A 345 10.19 -5.15 20.72
CA THR A 345 8.80 -4.91 21.15
C THR A 345 8.75 -3.76 22.13
N PHE A 346 7.85 -2.80 21.92
CA PHE A 346 7.44 -1.80 22.90
C PHE A 346 5.92 -1.91 23.11
N TYR A 347 5.36 -1.38 24.18
CA TYR A 347 3.90 -1.28 24.31
C TYR A 347 3.43 0.07 23.76
N GLY A 348 3.68 1.16 24.50
CA GLY A 348 3.60 2.51 23.96
C GLY A 348 4.97 2.93 23.43
N LEU A 349 5.02 3.43 22.20
CA LEU A 349 6.22 4.05 21.63
C LEU A 349 5.92 5.50 21.27
N VAL A 350 6.67 6.42 21.88
CA VAL A 350 6.59 7.85 21.60
C VAL A 350 7.91 8.33 20.99
N VAL A 351 7.81 8.95 19.82
CA VAL A 351 8.90 9.69 19.17
C VAL A 351 8.68 11.18 19.46
N ALA A 352 9.49 11.73 20.35
CA ALA A 352 9.42 13.12 20.82
C ALA A 352 10.79 13.80 20.66
N LYS A 353 11.36 13.70 19.46
CA LYS A 353 12.73 14.17 19.19
C LYS A 353 12.75 15.68 18.97
N THR A 354 13.95 16.26 19.03
CA THR A 354 14.15 17.62 18.51
C THR A 354 13.84 17.64 17.00
N VAL A 355 13.18 18.70 16.52
CA VAL A 355 12.79 18.85 15.11
C VAL A 355 13.99 18.64 14.18
N GLY A 356 13.80 17.86 13.11
CA GLY A 356 14.84 17.53 12.13
C GLY A 356 15.80 16.41 12.55
N THR A 357 15.70 15.91 13.78
CA THR A 357 16.51 14.77 14.24
C THR A 357 15.74 13.47 14.17
N THR A 358 16.46 12.37 13.94
CA THR A 358 15.85 11.08 13.57
C THR A 358 15.97 10.05 14.70
N LEU A 359 14.90 9.31 14.94
CA LEU A 359 14.95 7.96 15.51
C LEU A 359 14.92 6.96 14.35
N SER A 360 15.99 6.18 14.17
CA SER A 360 16.04 5.12 13.16
C SER A 360 15.90 3.75 13.79
N VAL A 361 15.32 2.79 13.08
CA VAL A 361 15.47 1.38 13.41
C VAL A 361 16.54 0.78 12.51
N SER A 362 17.57 0.19 13.09
CA SER A 362 18.78 -0.24 12.38
C SER A 362 19.44 -1.48 13.02
N GLY A 363 20.68 -1.79 12.62
CA GLY A 363 21.35 -3.04 13.00
C GLY A 363 20.66 -4.25 12.37
N SER A 364 20.43 -5.31 13.13
CA SER A 364 19.72 -6.51 12.68
C SER A 364 18.20 -6.39 12.82
N THR A 365 17.67 -5.32 13.43
CA THR A 365 16.24 -5.19 13.70
C THR A 365 15.45 -4.91 12.43
N THR A 366 14.71 -5.91 11.96
CA THR A 366 13.84 -5.81 10.77
C THR A 366 12.37 -5.70 11.12
N THR A 367 11.99 -6.01 12.37
CA THR A 367 10.61 -5.93 12.85
C THR A 367 10.52 -5.14 14.16
N LEU A 368 9.60 -4.19 14.20
CA LEU A 368 9.22 -3.48 15.42
C LEU A 368 7.74 -3.71 15.69
N SER A 369 7.42 -4.20 16.89
CA SER A 369 6.04 -4.43 17.32
C SER A 369 5.68 -3.49 18.46
N VAL A 370 4.57 -2.76 18.29
CA VAL A 370 4.04 -1.84 19.31
C VAL A 370 2.54 -2.05 19.52
N ASN A 371 2.07 -1.72 20.72
CA ASN A 371 0.64 -1.55 20.92
C ASN A 371 0.21 -0.19 20.35
N GLY A 372 0.70 0.93 20.88
CA GLY A 372 0.42 2.26 20.37
C GLY A 372 1.66 2.96 19.82
N PHE A 373 1.54 3.62 18.67
CA PHE A 373 2.59 4.47 18.11
C PHE A 373 2.17 5.94 18.14
N THR A 374 3.01 6.82 18.67
CA THR A 374 2.80 8.27 18.61
C THR A 374 4.08 8.98 18.17
N GLU A 375 3.98 9.77 17.12
CA GLU A 375 5.02 10.72 16.72
C GLU A 375 4.55 12.13 17.04
N THR A 376 5.17 12.76 18.05
CA THR A 376 4.83 14.12 18.46
C THR A 376 5.72 15.13 17.74
N THR A 377 7.02 14.85 17.63
CA THR A 377 8.03 15.66 16.96
C THR A 377 9.23 14.82 16.51
N GLY A 378 9.99 15.32 15.54
CA GLY A 378 11.18 14.64 15.03
C GLY A 378 10.95 13.89 13.72
N ASN A 379 11.86 13.02 13.34
CA ASN A 379 11.65 12.07 12.25
C ASN A 379 11.73 10.64 12.80
N PHE A 380 10.93 9.74 12.26
CA PHE A 380 11.02 8.31 12.52
C PHE A 380 11.29 7.53 11.23
N THR A 381 12.34 6.71 11.21
CA THR A 381 12.61 5.76 10.12
C THR A 381 12.32 4.35 10.61
N ALA A 382 11.20 3.77 10.15
CA ALA A 382 10.77 2.43 10.53
C ALA A 382 11.69 1.33 9.98
N PRO A 383 11.66 0.13 10.59
CA PRO A 383 12.30 -1.04 10.01
C PRO A 383 11.45 -1.59 8.86
N ALA A 384 11.90 -2.69 8.24
CA ALA A 384 11.19 -3.35 7.15
C ALA A 384 9.72 -3.69 7.50
N THR A 385 9.43 -4.09 8.74
CA THR A 385 8.07 -4.38 9.21
C THR A 385 7.75 -3.64 10.51
N MET A 386 6.71 -2.81 10.48
CA MET A 386 6.14 -2.14 11.66
C MET A 386 4.77 -2.75 11.98
N ASN A 387 4.60 -3.33 13.17
CA ASN A 387 3.32 -3.87 13.64
C ASN A 387 2.73 -2.96 14.73
N ILE A 388 1.48 -2.57 14.59
CA ILE A 388 0.79 -1.60 15.46
C ILE A 388 -0.58 -2.17 15.86
N ALA A 389 -0.78 -2.47 17.14
CA ALA A 389 -1.99 -3.17 17.61
C ALA A 389 -3.15 -2.28 18.08
N ALA A 390 -2.89 -1.03 18.43
CA ALA A 390 -3.86 -0.08 19.01
C ALA A 390 -3.81 1.31 18.36
N GLY A 391 -3.27 1.39 17.14
CA GLY A 391 -3.31 2.59 16.30
C GLY A 391 -2.04 3.44 16.34
N ALA A 392 -1.99 4.37 15.40
CA ALA A 392 -0.89 5.31 15.19
C ALA A 392 -1.40 6.74 15.19
N THR A 393 -0.67 7.65 15.84
CA THR A 393 -0.93 9.09 15.80
C THR A 393 0.32 9.84 15.34
N LEU A 394 0.23 10.53 14.21
CA LEU A 394 1.29 11.39 13.68
C LEU A 394 0.88 12.84 13.89
N THR A 395 1.51 13.55 14.82
CA THR A 395 1.14 14.95 15.15
C THR A 395 2.00 15.94 14.36
N ALA A 396 3.30 15.70 14.30
CA ALA A 396 4.25 16.45 13.51
C ALA A 396 5.43 15.53 13.14
N GLY A 397 6.40 16.04 12.40
CA GLY A 397 7.57 15.27 12.04
C GLY A 397 7.43 14.50 10.73
N THR A 398 8.36 13.58 10.47
CA THR A 398 8.38 12.74 9.27
C THR A 398 8.45 11.26 9.63
N TYR A 399 7.38 10.53 9.35
CA TYR A 399 7.38 9.07 9.40
C TYR A 399 7.80 8.47 8.04
N THR A 400 9.01 7.94 7.96
CA THR A 400 9.49 7.16 6.80
C THR A 400 9.21 5.68 7.02
N ALA A 401 8.30 5.13 6.22
CA ALA A 401 7.89 3.74 6.33
C ALA A 401 8.93 2.77 5.72
N GLY A 402 9.02 1.56 6.28
CA GLY A 402 9.68 0.43 5.63
C GLY A 402 8.76 -0.30 4.66
N THR A 403 9.02 -1.58 4.41
CA THR A 403 8.25 -2.40 3.44
C THR A 403 6.80 -2.62 3.87
N ASN A 404 6.54 -2.88 5.15
CA ASN A 404 5.22 -3.25 5.65
C ASN A 404 4.84 -2.46 6.90
N THR A 405 3.63 -1.92 6.93
CA THR A 405 3.00 -1.34 8.13
C THR A 405 1.70 -2.07 8.40
N ASN A 406 1.64 -2.86 9.48
CA ASN A 406 0.47 -3.65 9.84
C ASN A 406 -0.28 -2.99 11.00
N VAL A 407 -1.49 -2.48 10.74
CA VAL A 407 -2.36 -1.86 11.76
C VAL A 407 -3.47 -2.85 12.11
N THR A 408 -3.21 -3.69 13.12
CA THR A 408 -4.11 -4.76 13.56
C THR A 408 -5.18 -4.31 14.55
N GLY A 409 -5.16 -3.04 14.95
CA GLY A 409 -6.22 -2.41 15.74
C GLY A 409 -5.98 -0.91 15.90
N GLY A 410 -7.00 -0.20 16.39
CA GLY A 410 -6.99 1.26 16.50
C GLY A 410 -6.97 1.99 15.15
N ASN A 411 -6.92 3.32 15.21
CA ASN A 411 -6.99 4.19 14.03
C ASN A 411 -5.59 4.59 13.54
N TRP A 412 -5.51 4.94 12.26
CA TRP A 412 -4.41 5.72 11.70
C TRP A 412 -4.81 7.20 11.70
N THR A 413 -4.20 7.99 12.57
CA THR A 413 -4.53 9.41 12.78
C THR A 413 -3.36 10.29 12.37
N ASN A 414 -3.50 11.08 11.31
CA ASN A 414 -2.47 12.04 10.89
C ASN A 414 -2.94 13.50 11.11
N ASN A 415 -2.44 14.10 12.19
CA ASN A 415 -2.75 15.44 12.68
C ASN A 415 -1.69 16.50 12.31
N GLY A 416 -0.89 16.26 11.26
CA GLY A 416 0.12 17.23 10.78
C GLY A 416 1.51 16.63 10.55
N GLY A 417 1.67 15.31 10.73
CA GLY A 417 2.90 14.60 10.37
C GLY A 417 3.02 14.37 8.86
N THR A 418 4.26 14.27 8.38
CA THR A 418 4.58 13.89 7.00
C THR A 418 4.79 12.38 6.93
N PHE A 419 3.86 11.65 6.31
CA PHE A 419 4.05 10.23 6.06
C PHE A 419 4.74 10.02 4.70
N THR A 420 5.89 9.35 4.71
CA THR A 420 6.68 9.04 3.51
C THR A 420 6.59 7.53 3.25
N PRO A 421 5.65 7.08 2.38
CA PRO A 421 5.39 5.65 2.21
C PRO A 421 6.49 4.90 1.46
N GLY A 422 7.26 5.53 0.57
CA GLY A 422 8.17 4.79 -0.31
C GLY A 422 7.42 3.71 -1.09
N THR A 423 7.79 2.44 -0.94
CA THR A 423 7.08 1.28 -1.50
C THR A 423 6.26 0.50 -0.45
N ASN A 424 5.89 1.14 0.65
CA ASN A 424 5.22 0.51 1.79
C ASN A 424 3.86 -0.10 1.42
N THR A 425 3.59 -1.29 1.94
CA THR A 425 2.24 -1.83 2.03
C THR A 425 1.71 -1.57 3.43
N ILE A 426 0.68 -0.72 3.53
CA ILE A 426 -0.07 -0.55 4.77
C ILE A 426 -1.28 -1.48 4.77
N THR A 427 -1.40 -2.32 5.81
CA THR A 427 -2.49 -3.29 5.95
C THR A 427 -3.32 -2.97 7.18
N PHE A 428 -4.63 -2.80 6.99
CA PHE A 428 -5.59 -2.67 8.09
C PHE A 428 -6.35 -3.98 8.26
N SER A 429 -6.15 -4.65 9.39
CA SER A 429 -6.68 -6.01 9.63
C SER A 429 -7.38 -6.20 10.98
N GLY A 430 -7.71 -5.10 11.67
CA GLY A 430 -8.31 -5.21 13.00
C GLY A 430 -9.69 -5.85 13.03
N THR A 431 -10.06 -6.32 14.22
CA THR A 431 -11.35 -6.97 14.50
C THR A 431 -12.45 -5.96 14.87
N ALA A 432 -12.09 -4.74 15.26
CA ALA A 432 -13.00 -3.61 15.44
C ALA A 432 -13.02 -2.70 14.20
N GLY A 433 -13.97 -1.76 14.15
CA GLY A 433 -13.92 -0.67 13.17
C GLY A 433 -12.60 0.12 13.30
N GLN A 434 -12.04 0.54 12.16
CA GLN A 434 -10.86 1.38 12.10
C GLN A 434 -11.14 2.61 11.23
N ALA A 435 -10.33 3.65 11.42
CA ALA A 435 -10.37 4.84 10.59
C ALA A 435 -8.97 5.23 10.11
N ILE A 436 -8.89 5.73 8.88
CA ILE A 436 -7.87 6.67 8.42
C ILE A 436 -8.46 8.06 8.65
N ASN A 437 -7.86 8.85 9.53
CA ASN A 437 -8.40 10.17 9.89
C ASN A 437 -7.29 11.16 10.26
N GLY A 438 -7.70 12.33 10.73
CA GLY A 438 -6.81 13.38 11.23
C GLY A 438 -7.19 14.76 10.71
N SER A 439 -6.26 15.71 10.79
CA SER A 439 -6.46 17.11 10.38
C SER A 439 -6.07 17.39 8.92
N LEU A 440 -5.36 16.47 8.25
CA LEU A 440 -4.98 16.62 6.85
C LEU A 440 -6.15 16.38 5.91
N ALA A 441 -6.32 17.26 4.93
CA ALA A 441 -7.35 17.14 3.89
C ALA A 441 -7.09 15.97 2.92
N SER A 442 -5.81 15.66 2.67
CA SER A 442 -5.37 14.56 1.82
C SER A 442 -4.28 13.75 2.51
N GLN A 443 -4.30 12.43 2.33
CA GLN A 443 -3.24 11.53 2.77
C GLN A 443 -2.80 10.60 1.63
N THR A 444 -1.53 10.20 1.65
CA THR A 444 -0.93 9.37 0.59
C THR A 444 -0.43 8.05 1.14
N PHE A 445 -0.71 6.95 0.45
CA PHE A 445 -0.13 5.63 0.71
C PHE A 445 0.46 5.05 -0.58
N TYR A 446 1.38 4.10 -0.49
CA TYR A 446 1.84 3.39 -1.69
C TYR A 446 0.87 2.24 -2.02
N ALA A 447 0.86 1.16 -1.23
CA ALA A 447 -0.16 0.12 -1.32
C ALA A 447 -1.04 0.13 -0.07
N LEU A 448 -2.36 0.30 -0.26
CA LEU A 448 -3.36 0.21 0.80
C LEU A 448 -4.09 -1.12 0.71
N VAL A 449 -3.97 -1.93 1.77
CA VAL A 449 -4.66 -3.23 1.89
C VAL A 449 -5.70 -3.17 3.00
N VAL A 450 -6.94 -3.49 2.65
CA VAL A 450 -8.05 -3.68 3.60
C VAL A 450 -8.26 -5.18 3.78
N ALA A 451 -7.89 -5.68 4.95
CA ALA A 451 -7.93 -7.09 5.32
C ALA A 451 -8.65 -7.28 6.66
N LYS A 452 -9.74 -6.54 6.86
CA LYS A 452 -10.48 -6.50 8.14
C LYS A 452 -11.23 -7.81 8.34
N THR A 453 -11.65 -8.07 9.57
CA THR A 453 -12.70 -9.08 9.82
C THR A 453 -13.95 -8.76 9.00
N ALA A 454 -14.60 -9.78 8.44
CA ALA A 454 -15.79 -9.61 7.61
C ALA A 454 -16.88 -8.77 8.32
N GLY A 455 -17.48 -7.83 7.61
CA GLY A 455 -18.46 -6.88 8.15
C GLY A 455 -17.88 -5.67 8.89
N GLN A 456 -16.60 -5.70 9.27
CA GLN A 456 -15.95 -4.59 9.94
C GLN A 456 -15.41 -3.58 8.94
N THR A 457 -15.56 -2.30 9.28
CA THR A 457 -15.31 -1.21 8.35
C THR A 457 -13.97 -0.51 8.64
N LEU A 458 -13.18 -0.29 7.60
CA LEU A 458 -12.19 0.78 7.55
C LEU A 458 -12.86 2.01 6.94
N SER A 459 -12.97 3.09 7.69
CA SER A 459 -13.56 4.35 7.23
C SER A 459 -12.48 5.40 6.98
N VAL A 460 -12.76 6.37 6.11
CA VAL A 460 -12.00 7.61 6.05
C VAL A 460 -12.82 8.74 6.65
N SER A 461 -12.26 9.46 7.62
CA SER A 461 -12.99 10.44 8.45
C SER A 461 -12.10 11.59 8.94
N GLY A 462 -12.61 12.43 9.84
CA GLY A 462 -11.95 13.66 10.27
C GLY A 462 -11.99 14.71 9.16
N SER A 463 -10.87 15.40 8.93
CA SER A 463 -10.73 16.35 7.83
C SER A 463 -10.28 15.71 6.51
N THR A 464 -9.94 14.41 6.51
CA THR A 464 -9.44 13.72 5.31
C THR A 464 -10.56 13.46 4.32
N THR A 465 -10.57 14.23 3.23
CA THR A 465 -11.54 14.12 2.12
C THR A 465 -10.93 13.54 0.85
N ALA A 466 -9.61 13.31 0.83
CA ALA A 466 -8.89 12.72 -0.28
C ALA A 466 -7.89 11.65 0.16
N LEU A 467 -7.79 10.57 -0.61
CA LEU A 467 -6.68 9.62 -0.52
C LEU A 467 -6.03 9.47 -1.88
N THR A 468 -4.70 9.48 -1.91
CA THR A 468 -3.90 9.09 -3.08
C THR A 468 -3.16 7.80 -2.76
N VAL A 469 -3.33 6.77 -3.58
CA VAL A 469 -2.67 5.47 -3.45
C VAL A 469 -2.05 5.03 -4.76
N THR A 470 -1.01 4.19 -4.72
CA THR A 470 -0.54 3.50 -5.93
C THR A 470 -1.36 2.25 -6.20
N ASN A 471 -1.59 1.40 -5.20
CA ASN A 471 -2.45 0.24 -5.34
C ASN A 471 -3.47 0.17 -4.21
N PHE A 472 -4.69 -0.20 -4.55
CA PHE A 472 -5.76 -0.46 -3.60
C PHE A 472 -6.20 -1.92 -3.68
N THR A 473 -6.13 -2.63 -2.57
CA THR A 473 -6.56 -4.02 -2.46
C THR A 473 -7.51 -4.19 -1.29
N GLU A 474 -8.71 -4.70 -1.55
CA GLU A 474 -9.65 -5.16 -0.52
C GLU A 474 -9.69 -6.69 -0.56
N THR A 475 -9.11 -7.33 0.46
CA THR A 475 -9.12 -8.79 0.59
C THR A 475 -10.31 -9.28 1.40
N THR A 476 -10.68 -8.55 2.46
CA THR A 476 -11.83 -8.82 3.34
C THR A 476 -12.24 -7.56 4.10
N GLY A 477 -13.46 -7.54 4.63
CA GLY A 477 -13.98 -6.42 5.42
C GLY A 477 -14.84 -5.47 4.60
N ASN A 478 -15.01 -4.23 5.08
CA ASN A 478 -15.61 -3.16 4.30
C ASN A 478 -14.65 -1.97 4.26
N PHE A 479 -14.63 -1.23 3.17
CA PHE A 479 -13.96 0.06 3.05
C PHE A 479 -14.95 1.17 2.70
N THR A 480 -14.98 2.25 3.48
CA THR A 480 -15.71 3.48 3.14
C THR A 480 -14.69 4.55 2.77
N ALA A 481 -14.56 4.81 1.46
CA ALA A 481 -13.64 5.79 0.91
C ALA A 481 -14.00 7.23 1.27
N PRO A 482 -13.04 8.16 1.16
CA PRO A 482 -13.32 9.58 1.26
C PRO A 482 -14.02 10.10 -0.02
N ALA A 483 -14.31 11.40 -0.07
CA ALA A 483 -14.94 12.03 -1.23
C ALA A 483 -14.17 11.80 -2.54
N THR A 484 -12.83 11.85 -2.51
CA THR A 484 -11.98 11.61 -3.68
C THR A 484 -10.95 10.51 -3.40
N MET A 485 -11.00 9.43 -4.18
CA MET A 485 -10.02 8.34 -4.15
C MET A 485 -9.21 8.36 -5.44
N ASP A 486 -7.91 8.62 -5.35
CA ASP A 486 -6.99 8.65 -6.49
C ASP A 486 -6.04 7.46 -6.47
N ILE A 487 -6.16 6.57 -7.46
CA ILE A 487 -5.41 5.31 -7.53
C ILE A 487 -4.50 5.34 -8.76
N ASN A 488 -3.21 5.56 -8.53
CA ASN A 488 -2.15 5.64 -9.56
C ASN A 488 -1.72 4.27 -10.12
N GLY A 489 -2.45 3.21 -9.80
CA GLY A 489 -2.19 1.83 -10.22
C GLY A 489 -3.45 1.00 -10.14
N ASN A 490 -3.38 -0.22 -9.60
CA ASN A 490 -4.47 -1.19 -9.73
C ASN A 490 -5.45 -1.14 -8.55
N VAL A 491 -6.72 -1.46 -8.85
CA VAL A 491 -7.77 -1.77 -7.90
C VAL A 491 -8.02 -3.27 -7.92
N THR A 492 -7.98 -3.93 -6.76
CA THR A 492 -8.33 -5.35 -6.62
C THR A 492 -9.33 -5.54 -5.48
N LEU A 493 -10.53 -6.02 -5.81
CA LEU A 493 -11.60 -6.32 -4.86
C LEU A 493 -11.82 -7.84 -4.80
N SER A 494 -11.26 -8.51 -3.81
CA SER A 494 -11.35 -9.98 -3.69
C SER A 494 -12.57 -10.42 -2.88
N ALA A 495 -12.92 -9.69 -1.82
CA ALA A 495 -14.14 -9.86 -1.05
C ALA A 495 -14.46 -8.53 -0.34
N GLY A 496 -15.55 -8.51 0.44
CA GLY A 496 -15.90 -7.33 1.21
C GLY A 496 -16.79 -6.32 0.49
N THR A 497 -16.90 -5.12 1.05
CA THR A 497 -17.71 -4.03 0.48
C THR A 497 -16.89 -2.75 0.36
N TYR A 498 -16.60 -2.35 -0.88
CA TYR A 498 -16.05 -1.03 -1.19
C TYR A 498 -17.18 -0.03 -1.41
N THR A 499 -17.42 0.85 -0.43
CA THR A 499 -18.31 2.01 -0.54
C THR A 499 -17.53 3.23 -1.01
N ALA A 500 -17.82 3.70 -2.22
CA ALA A 500 -17.13 4.83 -2.82
C ALA A 500 -17.64 6.18 -2.29
N GLY A 501 -16.77 7.20 -2.36
CA GLY A 501 -17.18 8.61 -2.25
C GLY A 501 -17.70 9.17 -3.57
N THR A 502 -17.46 10.45 -3.83
CA THR A 502 -17.97 11.14 -5.03
C THR A 502 -17.15 10.92 -6.30
N ALA A 503 -15.84 10.70 -6.18
CA ALA A 503 -14.96 10.50 -7.34
C ALA A 503 -13.89 9.45 -7.07
N THR A 504 -13.63 8.59 -8.05
CA THR A 504 -12.54 7.63 -8.06
C THR A 504 -11.76 7.76 -9.37
N THR A 505 -10.46 8.03 -9.33
CA THR A 505 -9.57 7.97 -10.51
C THR A 505 -8.75 6.69 -10.45
N VAL A 506 -8.60 6.02 -11.59
CA VAL A 506 -7.90 4.74 -11.71
C VAL A 506 -6.97 4.79 -12.91
N PHE A 507 -5.68 4.74 -12.63
CA PHE A 507 -4.62 4.75 -13.64
C PHE A 507 -4.26 3.35 -14.15
N GLY A 508 -4.45 2.31 -13.34
CA GLY A 508 -4.23 0.90 -13.68
C GLY A 508 -5.51 0.11 -13.94
N ASP A 509 -5.49 -1.20 -13.69
CA ASP A 509 -6.63 -2.08 -13.93
C ASP A 509 -7.62 -2.10 -12.77
N TRP A 510 -8.89 -2.39 -13.09
CA TRP A 510 -9.95 -2.66 -12.12
C TRP A 510 -10.31 -4.14 -12.12
N THR A 511 -9.98 -4.83 -11.04
CA THR A 511 -10.25 -6.27 -10.88
C THR A 511 -11.23 -6.53 -9.75
N ASN A 512 -12.39 -7.13 -10.06
CA ASN A 512 -13.34 -7.59 -9.06
C ASN A 512 -13.49 -9.12 -9.08
N ASN A 513 -12.94 -9.75 -8.04
CA ASN A 513 -12.89 -11.21 -7.83
C ASN A 513 -13.82 -11.71 -6.72
N GLY A 514 -14.84 -10.93 -6.34
CA GLY A 514 -15.80 -11.31 -5.29
C GLY A 514 -16.15 -10.21 -4.30
N GLY A 515 -15.60 -9.01 -4.47
CA GLY A 515 -15.98 -7.83 -3.69
C GLY A 515 -17.29 -7.19 -4.17
N THR A 516 -17.96 -6.49 -3.27
CA THR A 516 -19.15 -5.68 -3.56
C THR A 516 -18.75 -4.21 -3.70
N PHE A 517 -18.79 -3.67 -4.91
CA PHE A 517 -18.61 -2.23 -5.12
C PHE A 517 -19.95 -1.49 -5.00
N THR A 518 -20.03 -0.55 -4.06
CA THR A 518 -21.20 0.29 -3.81
C THR A 518 -20.89 1.72 -4.27
N PRO A 519 -21.24 2.08 -5.51
CA PRO A 519 -20.82 3.35 -6.09
C PRO A 519 -21.55 4.57 -5.51
N GLY A 520 -22.78 4.45 -5.00
CA GLY A 520 -23.57 5.63 -4.64
C GLY A 520 -23.73 6.57 -5.83
N THR A 521 -23.21 7.80 -5.74
CA THR A 521 -23.15 8.79 -6.84
C THR A 521 -21.74 8.91 -7.46
N ASN A 522 -20.83 7.99 -7.15
CA ASN A 522 -19.43 8.02 -7.58
C ASN A 522 -19.28 8.06 -9.10
N THR A 523 -18.36 8.90 -9.58
CA THR A 523 -17.83 8.76 -10.94
C THR A 523 -16.46 8.10 -10.89
N VAL A 524 -16.33 6.94 -11.54
CA VAL A 524 -15.05 6.29 -11.79
C VAL A 524 -14.48 6.81 -13.10
N THR A 525 -13.26 7.34 -13.07
CA THR A 525 -12.53 7.84 -14.24
C THR A 525 -11.32 6.96 -14.51
N PHE A 526 -11.25 6.38 -15.70
CA PHE A 526 -10.08 5.66 -16.19
C PHE A 526 -9.22 6.60 -17.03
N ASP A 527 -8.04 6.95 -16.53
CA ASP A 527 -7.14 7.97 -17.08
C ASP A 527 -5.74 7.43 -17.46
N GLY A 528 -5.53 6.12 -17.31
CA GLY A 528 -4.26 5.47 -17.57
C GLY A 528 -3.74 5.71 -18.99
N THR A 529 -2.41 5.89 -19.09
CA THR A 529 -1.70 6.07 -20.37
C THR A 529 -1.47 4.75 -21.13
N GLY A 530 -1.61 3.61 -20.46
CA GLY A 530 -1.58 2.27 -21.04
C GLY A 530 -2.97 1.75 -21.46
N ALA A 531 -3.02 0.53 -21.99
CA ALA A 531 -4.27 -0.23 -22.02
C ALA A 531 -4.71 -0.51 -20.57
N GLN A 532 -6.02 -0.44 -20.32
CA GLN A 532 -6.62 -0.75 -19.02
C GLN A 532 -7.71 -1.80 -19.21
N ALA A 533 -8.02 -2.53 -18.14
CA ALA A 533 -9.10 -3.50 -18.10
C ALA A 533 -10.04 -3.28 -16.91
N ILE A 534 -11.34 -3.46 -17.16
CA ILE A 534 -12.31 -3.86 -16.14
C ILE A 534 -12.41 -5.39 -16.25
N ASN A 535 -11.93 -6.11 -15.25
CA ASN A 535 -11.80 -7.56 -15.28
C ASN A 535 -12.16 -8.22 -13.93
N GLY A 536 -11.88 -9.53 -13.84
CA GLY A 536 -12.12 -10.34 -12.66
C GLY A 536 -13.16 -11.44 -12.88
N SER A 537 -13.58 -12.10 -11.79
CA SER A 537 -14.57 -13.18 -11.80
C SER A 537 -16.02 -12.71 -11.71
N ALA A 538 -16.26 -11.42 -11.39
CA ALA A 538 -17.61 -10.86 -11.35
C ALA A 538 -18.24 -10.83 -12.75
N THR A 539 -19.38 -11.50 -12.92
CA THR A 539 -20.10 -11.58 -14.21
C THR A 539 -20.83 -10.29 -14.57
N SER A 540 -21.17 -9.48 -13.57
CA SER A 540 -21.80 -8.18 -13.70
C SER A 540 -21.10 -7.18 -12.79
N GLN A 541 -20.76 -6.00 -13.31
CA GLN A 541 -20.18 -4.91 -12.52
C GLN A 541 -21.00 -3.63 -12.69
N THR A 542 -21.08 -2.82 -11.63
CA THR A 542 -21.93 -1.62 -11.58
C THR A 542 -21.10 -0.39 -11.29
N PHE A 543 -21.26 0.65 -12.09
CA PHE A 543 -20.70 1.98 -11.87
C PHE A 543 -21.84 3.01 -11.89
N TYR A 544 -21.78 4.06 -11.09
CA TYR A 544 -22.76 5.14 -11.23
C TYR A 544 -22.35 6.03 -12.42
N GLY A 545 -21.24 6.76 -12.31
CA GLY A 545 -20.57 7.39 -13.44
C GLY A 545 -19.38 6.55 -13.91
N LEU A 546 -19.23 6.39 -15.23
CA LEU A 546 -18.04 5.84 -15.85
C LEU A 546 -17.51 6.83 -16.89
N THR A 547 -16.32 7.38 -16.64
CA THR A 547 -15.62 8.29 -17.55
C THR A 547 -14.36 7.63 -18.08
N LEU A 548 -14.15 7.71 -19.40
CA LEU A 548 -12.89 7.37 -20.05
C LEU A 548 -12.18 8.65 -20.44
N ALA A 549 -11.04 8.91 -19.79
CA ALA A 549 -10.17 10.05 -20.01
C ALA A 549 -8.74 9.58 -20.33
N LYS A 550 -8.62 8.57 -21.19
CA LYS A 550 -7.35 7.92 -21.50
C LYS A 550 -6.54 8.72 -22.51
N THR A 551 -5.28 8.35 -22.69
CA THR A 551 -4.48 8.80 -23.84
C THR A 551 -5.12 8.32 -25.16
N VAL A 552 -5.02 9.13 -26.23
CA VAL A 552 -5.58 8.82 -27.55
C VAL A 552 -5.11 7.44 -28.05
N GLY A 553 -6.04 6.64 -28.56
CA GLY A 553 -5.76 5.29 -29.09
C GLY A 553 -5.69 4.19 -28.03
N GLN A 554 -5.55 4.54 -26.74
CA GLN A 554 -5.46 3.55 -25.67
C GLN A 554 -6.83 3.02 -25.27
N THR A 555 -6.92 1.72 -25.02
CA THR A 555 -8.20 1.02 -24.83
C THR A 555 -8.48 0.75 -23.36
N LEU A 556 -9.70 1.05 -22.91
CA LEU A 556 -10.33 0.41 -21.75
C LEU A 556 -11.12 -0.79 -22.26
N SER A 557 -10.71 -1.99 -21.88
CA SER A 557 -11.36 -3.24 -22.25
C SER A 557 -12.16 -3.80 -21.09
N VAL A 558 -13.34 -4.36 -21.36
CA VAL A 558 -14.04 -5.18 -20.37
C VAL A 558 -13.77 -6.64 -20.69
N SER A 559 -13.17 -7.35 -19.74
CA SER A 559 -12.62 -8.69 -19.94
C SER A 559 -12.84 -9.58 -18.71
N GLY A 560 -12.13 -10.71 -18.62
CA GLY A 560 -12.35 -11.71 -17.59
C GLY A 560 -13.72 -12.38 -17.74
N SER A 561 -14.44 -12.54 -16.63
CA SER A 561 -15.80 -13.11 -16.63
C SER A 561 -16.90 -12.05 -16.74
N THR A 562 -16.56 -10.75 -16.80
CA THR A 562 -17.56 -9.67 -16.84
C THR A 562 -18.25 -9.62 -18.21
N THR A 563 -19.52 -10.05 -18.23
CA THR A 563 -20.36 -10.05 -19.43
C THR A 563 -21.34 -8.88 -19.43
N THR A 564 -21.59 -8.25 -18.28
CA THR A 564 -22.53 -7.13 -18.12
C THR A 564 -21.89 -5.96 -17.36
N LEU A 565 -22.06 -4.75 -17.90
CA LEU A 565 -21.84 -3.50 -17.14
C LEU A 565 -23.18 -2.78 -16.92
N ASN A 566 -23.42 -2.32 -15.69
CA ASN A 566 -24.53 -1.43 -15.35
C ASN A 566 -23.98 -0.06 -15.01
N ILE A 567 -24.41 0.97 -15.73
CA ILE A 567 -23.88 2.33 -15.66
C ILE A 567 -25.07 3.29 -15.55
N ASN A 568 -24.95 4.36 -14.77
CA ASN A 568 -25.90 5.46 -14.85
C ASN A 568 -25.48 6.49 -15.90
N THR A 569 -24.24 6.97 -15.88
CA THR A 569 -23.74 7.93 -16.87
C THR A 569 -22.44 7.43 -17.48
N PHE A 570 -22.39 7.37 -18.81
CA PHE A 570 -21.21 6.98 -19.57
C PHE A 570 -20.66 8.18 -20.34
N ILE A 571 -19.39 8.50 -20.13
CA ILE A 571 -18.70 9.58 -20.83
C ILE A 571 -17.38 9.05 -21.39
N GLN A 572 -17.19 9.21 -22.68
CA GLN A 572 -15.92 8.93 -23.35
C GLN A 572 -15.35 10.25 -23.86
N THR A 573 -14.47 10.86 -23.06
CA THR A 573 -13.81 12.11 -23.46
C THR A 573 -12.68 11.81 -24.44
N THR A 574 -11.92 10.74 -24.18
CA THR A 574 -10.77 10.28 -24.98
C THR A 574 -10.51 8.78 -24.79
N GLY A 575 -9.75 8.19 -25.71
CA GLY A 575 -9.40 6.75 -25.69
C GLY A 575 -10.50 5.84 -26.24
N ASN A 576 -10.17 4.56 -26.41
CA ASN A 576 -11.07 3.56 -26.94
C ASN A 576 -11.76 2.78 -25.82
N PHE A 577 -13.00 2.35 -26.04
CA PHE A 577 -13.75 1.47 -25.15
C PHE A 577 -14.08 0.18 -25.88
N THR A 578 -13.82 -0.97 -25.27
CA THR A 578 -14.30 -2.27 -25.76
C THR A 578 -15.25 -2.85 -24.73
N ALA A 579 -16.53 -2.81 -25.05
CA ALA A 579 -17.62 -3.24 -24.19
C ALA A 579 -17.64 -4.77 -23.98
N PRO A 580 -18.24 -5.26 -22.87
CA PRO A 580 -18.57 -6.67 -22.74
C PRO A 580 -19.82 -7.00 -23.56
N ALA A 581 -20.34 -8.23 -23.44
CA ALA A 581 -21.54 -8.66 -24.15
C ALA A 581 -22.75 -7.73 -23.97
N THR A 582 -22.97 -7.18 -22.78
CA THR A 582 -24.08 -6.26 -22.49
C THR A 582 -23.63 -5.02 -21.71
N VAL A 583 -24.03 -3.83 -22.15
CA VAL A 583 -23.90 -2.58 -21.39
C VAL A 583 -25.29 -1.99 -21.16
N ASN A 584 -25.65 -1.76 -19.91
CA ASN A 584 -26.88 -1.08 -19.51
C ASN A 584 -26.53 0.33 -19.03
N ILE A 585 -27.12 1.34 -19.64
CA ILE A 585 -26.90 2.76 -19.32
C ILE A 585 -28.24 3.37 -18.96
N ALA A 586 -28.48 3.60 -17.67
CA ALA A 586 -29.76 4.13 -17.17
C ALA A 586 -29.94 5.64 -17.45
N GLY A 587 -28.85 6.38 -17.56
CA GLY A 587 -28.83 7.79 -17.93
C GLY A 587 -28.21 8.00 -19.32
N ASN A 588 -27.35 9.00 -19.45
CA ASN A 588 -26.84 9.44 -20.76
C ASN A 588 -25.55 8.71 -21.15
N ALA A 589 -25.35 8.54 -22.45
CA ALA A 589 -24.10 8.12 -23.08
C ALA A 589 -23.56 9.25 -23.97
N THR A 590 -22.34 9.71 -23.70
CA THR A 590 -21.68 10.78 -24.45
C THR A 590 -20.32 10.33 -24.99
N LEU A 591 -20.14 10.38 -26.30
CA LEU A 591 -18.93 10.01 -27.02
C LEU A 591 -18.33 11.28 -27.64
N SER A 592 -17.32 11.85 -26.99
CA SER A 592 -16.68 13.09 -27.46
C SER A 592 -15.49 12.82 -28.38
N ALA A 593 -14.75 11.74 -28.14
CA ALA A 593 -13.66 11.27 -29.00
C ALA A 593 -13.39 9.77 -28.78
N GLY A 594 -12.50 9.20 -29.60
CA GLY A 594 -12.11 7.79 -29.51
C GLY A 594 -13.16 6.83 -30.08
N THR A 595 -12.91 5.53 -29.99
CA THR A 595 -13.80 4.50 -30.53
C THR A 595 -14.53 3.73 -29.43
N TYR A 596 -15.86 3.66 -29.48
CA TYR A 596 -16.67 2.72 -28.71
C TYR A 596 -16.91 1.47 -29.55
N THR A 597 -16.32 0.34 -29.18
CA THR A 597 -16.60 -0.97 -29.77
C THR A 597 -17.65 -1.68 -28.93
N ALA A 598 -18.85 -1.83 -29.49
CA ALA A 598 -19.98 -2.44 -28.81
C ALA A 598 -19.89 -3.97 -28.75
N GLY A 599 -20.46 -4.54 -27.68
CA GLY A 599 -20.76 -5.96 -27.60
C GLY A 599 -22.09 -6.31 -28.26
N ALA A 600 -22.74 -7.39 -27.78
CA ALA A 600 -24.02 -7.83 -28.33
C ALA A 600 -25.15 -6.83 -28.06
N ASN A 601 -25.19 -6.20 -26.89
CA ASN A 601 -26.27 -5.30 -26.48
C ASN A 601 -25.73 -4.02 -25.82
N THR A 602 -26.22 -2.85 -26.25
CA THR A 602 -26.11 -1.58 -25.52
C THR A 602 -27.51 -1.06 -25.25
N ASN A 603 -28.00 -1.20 -24.02
CA ASN A 603 -29.31 -0.74 -23.59
C ASN A 603 -29.17 0.65 -22.97
N LEU A 604 -29.87 1.65 -23.49
CA LEU A 604 -29.74 3.05 -23.11
C LEU A 604 -31.11 3.64 -22.81
N SER A 605 -31.30 4.17 -21.60
CA SER A 605 -32.55 4.81 -21.17
C SER A 605 -32.53 6.34 -21.26
N GLY A 606 -31.35 6.96 -21.22
CA GLY A 606 -31.16 8.41 -21.41
C GLY A 606 -30.62 8.77 -22.80
N ASN A 607 -30.05 9.96 -22.95
CA ASN A 607 -29.67 10.49 -24.26
C ASN A 607 -28.42 9.84 -24.84
N TRP A 608 -28.38 9.73 -26.16
CA TRP A 608 -27.18 9.38 -26.93
C TRP A 608 -26.60 10.62 -27.58
N THR A 609 -25.33 10.91 -27.31
CA THR A 609 -24.60 12.03 -27.91
C THR A 609 -23.29 11.54 -28.52
N ASN A 610 -23.16 11.60 -29.84
CA ASN A 610 -21.89 11.41 -30.52
C ASN A 610 -21.30 12.74 -31.01
N GLY A 611 -20.56 13.43 -30.14
CA GLY A 611 -20.01 14.76 -30.38
C GLY A 611 -18.68 14.80 -31.14
N GLY A 612 -18.14 13.64 -31.53
CA GLY A 612 -16.83 13.53 -32.18
C GLY A 612 -16.15 12.16 -32.03
N GLY A 613 -16.79 11.23 -31.32
CA GLY A 613 -16.35 9.83 -31.24
C GLY A 613 -16.72 9.00 -32.47
N SER A 614 -16.17 7.79 -32.51
CA SER A 614 -16.54 6.73 -33.44
C SER A 614 -17.28 5.63 -32.69
N PHE A 615 -18.42 5.18 -33.22
CA PHE A 615 -19.15 4.03 -32.70
C PHE A 615 -19.01 2.86 -33.67
N SER A 616 -18.44 1.75 -33.19
CA SER A 616 -18.31 0.49 -33.92
C SER A 616 -19.29 -0.53 -33.34
N GLY A 617 -20.48 -0.60 -33.95
CA GLY A 617 -21.57 -1.47 -33.50
C GLY A 617 -21.32 -2.98 -33.66
N GLY A 618 -20.30 -3.41 -34.41
CA GLY A 618 -20.02 -4.83 -34.63
C GLY A 618 -21.23 -5.55 -35.24
N THR A 619 -21.75 -6.57 -34.56
CA THR A 619 -23.04 -7.25 -34.85
C THR A 619 -24.12 -6.96 -33.80
N GLY A 620 -23.89 -5.99 -32.92
CA GLY A 620 -24.70 -5.72 -31.74
C GLY A 620 -25.94 -4.87 -31.99
N THR A 621 -26.80 -4.80 -30.97
CA THR A 621 -28.01 -3.99 -30.96
C THR A 621 -27.89 -2.86 -29.94
N VAL A 622 -28.16 -1.63 -30.38
CA VAL A 622 -28.44 -0.52 -29.49
C VAL A 622 -29.93 -0.46 -29.25
N THR A 623 -30.34 -0.61 -27.98
CA THR A 623 -31.74 -0.57 -27.55
C THR A 623 -31.99 0.73 -26.82
N LEU A 624 -32.84 1.57 -27.40
CA LEU A 624 -33.31 2.81 -26.81
C LEU A 624 -34.52 2.50 -25.93
N ASN A 625 -34.36 2.40 -24.62
CA ASN A 625 -35.38 1.98 -23.65
C ASN A 625 -35.81 3.09 -22.67
N GLY A 626 -35.91 4.34 -23.15
CA GLY A 626 -36.46 5.46 -22.39
C GLY A 626 -37.84 5.19 -21.76
N ALA A 627 -38.12 5.88 -20.66
CA ALA A 627 -39.32 5.72 -19.85
C ALA A 627 -40.61 6.23 -20.54
N ASP A 628 -41.76 5.91 -19.96
CA ASP A 628 -43.08 6.38 -20.41
C ASP A 628 -43.12 7.93 -20.49
N SER A 629 -43.70 8.46 -21.58
CA SER A 629 -43.84 9.91 -21.80
C SER A 629 -42.52 10.71 -21.76
N SER A 630 -41.37 10.04 -21.90
CA SER A 630 -40.05 10.69 -21.94
C SER A 630 -39.62 11.04 -23.36
N THR A 631 -38.67 11.96 -23.47
CA THR A 631 -37.94 12.24 -24.72
C THR A 631 -36.51 11.77 -24.57
N GLN A 632 -36.08 10.88 -25.46
CA GLN A 632 -34.71 10.41 -25.57
C GLN A 632 -34.05 11.07 -26.78
N ALA A 633 -33.07 11.93 -26.54
CA ALA A 633 -32.38 12.65 -27.60
C ALA A 633 -31.24 11.80 -28.20
N ILE A 634 -31.17 11.77 -29.53
CA ILE A 634 -30.09 11.17 -30.33
C ILE A 634 -29.44 12.30 -31.11
N SER A 635 -28.17 12.58 -30.84
CA SER A 635 -27.43 13.67 -31.47
C SER A 635 -26.06 13.22 -31.99
N GLY A 636 -25.61 13.92 -33.03
CA GLY A 636 -24.40 13.57 -33.78
C GLY A 636 -24.61 12.42 -34.76
N ASN A 637 -23.74 12.35 -35.76
CA ASN A 637 -23.83 11.29 -36.76
C ASN A 637 -23.34 9.97 -36.18
N THR A 638 -24.15 8.92 -36.28
CA THR A 638 -23.81 7.59 -35.72
C THR A 638 -24.20 6.47 -36.68
N THR A 639 -23.31 5.49 -36.85
CA THR A 639 -23.59 4.27 -37.61
C THR A 639 -23.80 3.10 -36.65
N PHE A 640 -25.05 2.72 -36.43
CA PHE A 640 -25.42 1.55 -35.64
C PHE A 640 -25.37 0.28 -36.51
N ASN A 641 -25.14 -0.90 -35.90
CA ASN A 641 -25.45 -2.15 -36.57
C ASN A 641 -26.98 -2.36 -36.53
N ASN A 642 -27.53 -2.78 -35.40
CA ASN A 642 -28.97 -2.79 -35.17
C ASN A 642 -29.36 -1.66 -34.23
N LEU A 643 -30.48 -1.00 -34.51
CA LEU A 643 -31.05 0.04 -33.65
C LEU A 643 -32.50 -0.33 -33.36
N TYR A 644 -32.83 -0.45 -32.07
CA TYR A 644 -34.12 -0.93 -31.61
C TYR A 644 -34.78 0.05 -30.64
N ALA A 645 -36.06 0.32 -30.85
CA ALA A 645 -36.94 0.90 -29.84
C ALA A 645 -38.36 0.35 -29.99
N SER A 646 -39.03 0.11 -28.87
CA SER A 646 -40.45 -0.21 -28.85
C SER A 646 -41.18 0.47 -27.69
N THR A 647 -42.47 0.75 -27.85
CA THR A 647 -43.38 1.13 -26.76
C THR A 647 -44.34 0.03 -26.34
N THR A 648 -44.20 -1.18 -26.89
CA THR A 648 -45.07 -2.32 -26.55
C THR A 648 -45.04 -2.62 -25.04
N GLY A 649 -43.86 -2.54 -24.43
CA GLY A 649 -43.64 -2.69 -22.99
C GLY A 649 -43.88 -1.43 -22.15
N ASN A 650 -44.11 -0.27 -22.77
CA ASN A 650 -44.39 0.99 -22.08
C ASN A 650 -45.89 1.07 -21.71
N SER A 651 -46.26 1.93 -20.75
CA SER A 651 -47.69 2.20 -20.44
C SER A 651 -48.27 3.30 -21.31
N ALA A 652 -47.42 4.19 -21.83
CA ALA A 652 -47.75 5.30 -22.70
C ALA A 652 -46.78 5.39 -23.90
N GLY A 653 -47.08 6.27 -24.85
CA GLY A 653 -46.11 6.63 -25.90
C GLY A 653 -44.86 7.29 -25.31
N ARG A 654 -43.82 7.39 -26.14
CA ARG A 654 -42.59 8.14 -25.82
C ARG A 654 -41.97 8.70 -27.09
N THR A 655 -40.97 9.54 -26.93
CA THR A 655 -40.33 10.26 -28.03
C THR A 655 -38.86 9.90 -28.15
N ILE A 656 -38.42 9.67 -29.38
CA ILE A 656 -37.01 9.71 -29.78
C ILE A 656 -36.83 10.98 -30.60
N GLN A 657 -36.02 11.89 -30.10
CA GLN A 657 -35.74 13.17 -30.74
C GLN A 657 -34.37 13.15 -31.40
N TYR A 658 -34.33 13.29 -32.71
CA TYR A 658 -33.08 13.34 -33.47
C TYR A 658 -32.62 14.78 -33.64
N ALA A 659 -31.32 15.03 -33.57
CA ALA A 659 -30.76 16.34 -33.89
C ALA A 659 -31.03 16.72 -35.35
N GLY A 660 -31.41 17.98 -35.61
CA GLY A 660 -31.58 18.50 -36.98
C GLY A 660 -30.29 18.39 -37.79
N ASN A 661 -30.39 18.09 -39.08
CA ASN A 661 -29.26 17.83 -39.99
C ASN A 661 -28.34 16.67 -39.57
N SER A 662 -28.69 15.88 -38.56
CA SER A 662 -27.94 14.67 -38.22
C SER A 662 -28.31 13.51 -39.12
N THR A 663 -27.36 12.61 -39.33
CA THR A 663 -27.56 11.36 -40.06
C THR A 663 -27.35 10.17 -39.13
N THR A 664 -28.36 9.33 -39.02
CA THR A 664 -28.26 8.01 -38.40
C THR A 664 -28.20 6.95 -39.49
N THR A 665 -27.15 6.13 -39.49
CA THR A 665 -27.02 4.98 -40.39
C THR A 665 -27.26 3.70 -39.59
N VAL A 666 -28.01 2.74 -40.15
CA VAL A 666 -28.26 1.45 -39.51
C VAL A 666 -27.90 0.35 -40.50
N SER A 667 -26.73 -0.27 -40.33
CA SER A 667 -26.19 -1.26 -41.27
C SER A 667 -26.89 -2.63 -41.22
N GLY A 668 -27.55 -2.93 -40.11
CA GLY A 668 -28.42 -4.08 -39.93
C GLY A 668 -29.88 -3.66 -39.97
N THR A 669 -30.64 -4.02 -38.93
CA THR A 669 -32.08 -3.75 -38.85
C THR A 669 -32.40 -2.53 -37.99
N TRP A 670 -33.15 -1.60 -38.55
CA TRP A 670 -33.77 -0.48 -37.85
C TRP A 670 -35.19 -0.87 -37.40
N THR A 671 -35.37 -1.12 -36.11
CA THR A 671 -36.67 -1.50 -35.53
C THR A 671 -37.22 -0.38 -34.67
N MET A 672 -38.33 0.22 -35.10
CA MET A 672 -39.02 1.28 -34.37
C MET A 672 -40.51 0.95 -34.34
N THR A 673 -41.01 0.49 -33.20
CA THR A 673 -42.39 -0.01 -33.11
C THR A 673 -43.17 0.62 -31.96
N GLY A 674 -44.31 1.21 -32.28
CA GLY A 674 -45.30 1.60 -31.29
C GLY A 674 -46.29 0.47 -30.96
N ALA A 675 -47.36 0.82 -30.24
CA ALA A 675 -48.57 0.02 -30.15
C ALA A 675 -49.81 0.93 -30.12
N THR A 676 -51.01 0.35 -30.28
CA THR A 676 -52.28 1.10 -30.15
C THR A 676 -52.34 1.82 -28.80
N GLY A 677 -52.58 3.14 -28.83
CA GLY A 677 -52.60 3.99 -27.64
C GLY A 677 -51.21 4.35 -27.08
N LYS A 678 -50.13 3.84 -27.67
CA LYS A 678 -48.74 4.00 -27.22
C LYS A 678 -47.84 4.31 -28.41
N ILE A 679 -48.11 5.41 -29.12
CA ILE A 679 -47.35 5.78 -30.31
C ILE A 679 -45.89 6.10 -29.95
N LEU A 680 -44.95 5.58 -30.74
CA LEU A 680 -43.54 5.99 -30.67
C LEU A 680 -43.33 7.19 -31.59
N THR A 681 -43.00 8.34 -31.01
CA THR A 681 -42.77 9.58 -31.76
C THR A 681 -41.30 9.67 -32.15
N LEU A 682 -41.03 9.82 -33.45
CA LEU A 682 -39.70 10.13 -33.98
C LEU A 682 -39.73 11.55 -34.56
N GLN A 683 -39.03 12.48 -33.94
CA GLN A 683 -39.12 13.91 -34.29
C GLN A 683 -37.75 14.56 -34.42
N SER A 684 -37.68 15.66 -35.18
CA SER A 684 -36.51 16.54 -35.14
C SER A 684 -36.45 17.36 -33.84
N SER A 685 -35.25 17.74 -33.43
CA SER A 685 -34.99 18.68 -32.35
C SER A 685 -35.26 20.14 -32.73
N ASP A 686 -35.23 20.45 -34.03
CA ASP A 686 -35.35 21.81 -34.55
C ASP A 686 -36.16 21.83 -35.87
N THR A 687 -36.05 22.92 -36.64
CA THR A 687 -36.79 23.07 -37.91
C THR A 687 -36.19 22.31 -39.09
N ASN A 688 -34.99 21.75 -38.95
CA ASN A 688 -34.29 20.99 -39.98
C ASN A 688 -34.68 19.52 -39.92
N SER A 689 -34.67 18.84 -41.07
CA SER A 689 -34.95 17.41 -41.10
C SER A 689 -33.77 16.59 -40.57
N TRP A 690 -34.05 15.49 -39.90
CA TRP A 690 -33.06 14.45 -39.56
C TRP A 690 -33.08 13.34 -40.61
N THR A 691 -31.94 12.68 -40.81
CA THR A 691 -31.76 11.67 -41.86
C THR A 691 -31.59 10.26 -41.26
N ILE A 692 -32.25 9.27 -41.85
CA ILE A 692 -32.07 7.84 -41.54
C ILE A 692 -31.69 7.05 -42.81
N THR A 693 -30.70 6.17 -42.67
CA THR A 693 -30.22 5.29 -43.76
C THR A 693 -30.17 3.83 -43.26
N PRO A 694 -31.30 3.11 -43.24
CA PRO A 694 -31.35 1.72 -42.78
C PRO A 694 -31.06 0.69 -43.90
N SER A 695 -30.36 -0.41 -43.62
CA SER A 695 -30.21 -1.52 -44.58
C SER A 695 -31.38 -2.50 -44.54
N GLY A 696 -31.97 -2.72 -43.36
CA GLY A 696 -33.25 -3.38 -43.15
C GLY A 696 -34.11 -2.58 -42.19
N ASN A 697 -35.44 -2.68 -42.29
CA ASN A 697 -36.35 -1.93 -41.42
C ASN A 697 -37.54 -2.79 -40.95
N SER A 698 -38.03 -2.47 -39.76
CA SER A 698 -39.28 -2.98 -39.19
C SER A 698 -39.91 -1.84 -38.40
N VAL A 699 -40.88 -1.16 -39.01
CA VAL A 699 -41.45 0.08 -38.47
C VAL A 699 -42.97 0.06 -38.45
N SER A 700 -43.57 0.45 -37.33
CA SER A 700 -45.03 0.51 -37.17
C SER A 700 -45.45 1.38 -35.99
N TYR A 701 -46.70 1.87 -35.99
CA TYR A 701 -47.28 2.66 -34.89
C TYR A 701 -46.42 3.88 -34.50
N LEU A 702 -45.94 4.62 -35.50
CA LEU A 702 -45.06 5.79 -35.33
C LEU A 702 -45.81 7.11 -35.54
N TYR A 703 -45.28 8.17 -34.93
CA TYR A 703 -45.48 9.54 -35.41
C TYR A 703 -44.15 10.06 -35.94
N LEU A 704 -44.06 10.35 -37.24
CA LEU A 704 -42.86 10.86 -37.90
C LEU A 704 -42.95 12.39 -38.05
N SER A 705 -41.89 13.10 -37.67
CA SER A 705 -41.81 14.55 -37.90
C SER A 705 -40.45 14.96 -38.43
N ARG A 706 -40.45 15.70 -39.54
CA ARG A 706 -39.28 16.26 -40.20
C ARG A 706 -38.17 15.24 -40.40
N SER A 707 -38.48 14.10 -41.02
CA SER A 707 -37.51 13.04 -41.29
C SER A 707 -37.25 12.82 -42.78
N THR A 708 -36.06 12.34 -43.13
CA THR A 708 -35.72 11.90 -44.49
C THR A 708 -35.14 10.50 -44.43
N ASN A 709 -35.82 9.55 -45.05
CA ASN A 709 -35.28 8.23 -45.33
C ASN A 709 -34.57 8.22 -46.69
N THR A 710 -33.37 7.65 -46.75
CA THR A 710 -32.54 7.66 -47.97
C THR A 710 -32.54 6.33 -48.72
N VAL A 711 -33.31 5.32 -48.30
CA VAL A 711 -33.32 3.99 -48.92
C VAL A 711 -34.72 3.54 -49.31
N GLY A 712 -34.99 3.42 -50.61
CA GLY A 712 -36.31 3.05 -51.13
C GLY A 712 -37.46 3.84 -50.47
N THR A 713 -38.68 3.34 -50.62
CA THR A 713 -39.81 3.85 -49.82
C THR A 713 -40.04 2.90 -48.65
N ILE A 714 -39.99 3.41 -47.41
CA ILE A 714 -40.26 2.58 -46.21
C ILE A 714 -41.75 2.60 -45.89
N CYS A 715 -42.37 1.43 -45.80
CA CYS A 715 -43.73 1.27 -45.31
C CYS A 715 -43.79 1.39 -43.77
N ALA A 716 -44.40 2.45 -43.25
CA ALA A 716 -44.67 2.65 -41.83
C ALA A 716 -46.16 2.38 -41.53
N THR A 717 -46.48 1.12 -41.22
CA THR A 717 -47.86 0.71 -40.94
C THR A 717 -48.40 1.34 -39.66
N TYR A 718 -49.71 1.59 -39.61
CA TYR A 718 -50.39 2.20 -38.45
C TYR A 718 -49.75 3.51 -37.95
N SER A 719 -49.05 4.22 -38.83
CA SER A 719 -48.26 5.40 -38.48
C SER A 719 -48.88 6.67 -39.05
N THR A 720 -48.48 7.82 -38.52
CA THR A 720 -48.84 9.15 -39.00
C THR A 720 -47.59 10.03 -39.06
N GLY A 721 -47.67 11.19 -39.70
CA GLY A 721 -46.56 12.14 -39.70
C GLY A 721 -46.93 13.51 -40.24
N ASP A 722 -46.03 14.47 -40.09
CA ASP A 722 -46.14 15.80 -40.69
C ASP A 722 -45.77 15.84 -42.19
N ALA A 723 -45.97 17.01 -42.81
CA ALA A 723 -45.72 17.22 -44.25
C ALA A 723 -44.24 17.31 -44.62
N PHE A 724 -43.32 17.22 -43.64
CA PHE A 724 -41.88 17.40 -43.84
C PHE A 724 -41.12 16.07 -43.84
N ASN A 725 -41.85 14.95 -43.92
CA ASN A 725 -41.28 13.62 -44.03
C ASN A 725 -41.10 13.20 -45.51
N SER A 726 -39.98 12.55 -45.83
CA SER A 726 -39.71 12.03 -47.18
C SER A 726 -39.14 10.61 -47.15
N GLY A 727 -39.49 9.79 -48.15
CA GLY A 727 -39.04 8.39 -48.26
C GLY A 727 -39.86 7.37 -47.44
N TYR A 728 -41.09 7.72 -47.05
CA TYR A 728 -42.00 6.85 -46.29
C TYR A 728 -43.39 6.77 -46.93
N THR A 729 -44.01 5.58 -46.86
CA THR A 729 -45.45 5.40 -47.05
C THR A 729 -46.09 5.27 -45.66
N VAL A 730 -46.91 6.25 -45.27
CA VAL A 730 -47.54 6.32 -43.95
C VAL A 730 -49.03 6.01 -44.08
N THR A 731 -49.52 4.98 -43.37
CA THR A 731 -50.94 4.58 -43.39
C THR A 731 -51.57 4.69 -42.00
N SER A 732 -52.48 5.65 -41.83
CA SER A 732 -53.26 5.78 -40.59
C SER A 732 -54.24 4.61 -40.48
N GLY A 733 -54.03 3.75 -39.47
CA GLY A 733 -54.97 2.66 -39.15
C GLY A 733 -54.91 1.40 -40.05
N GLY A 734 -53.91 1.24 -40.92
CA GLY A 734 -53.83 0.09 -41.84
C GLY A 734 -52.41 -0.38 -42.21
N THR A 735 -52.34 -1.53 -42.89
CA THR A 735 -51.12 -2.05 -43.54
C THR A 735 -50.85 -1.31 -44.85
N CYS A 736 -49.58 -1.17 -45.26
CA CYS A 736 -49.30 -0.67 -46.61
C CYS A 736 -49.79 -1.73 -47.60
N VAL A 737 -50.68 -1.33 -48.48
CA VAL A 737 -51.22 -2.24 -49.50
C VAL A 737 -50.25 -2.18 -50.65
N ASN A 738 -49.45 -3.24 -50.84
CA ASN A 738 -48.66 -3.42 -52.05
C ASN A 738 -49.55 -4.07 -53.11
N SER A 739 -49.48 -3.57 -54.33
CA SER A 739 -50.20 -4.09 -55.48
C SER A 739 -49.23 -4.85 -56.38
N ALA A 740 -49.66 -5.94 -57.01
CA ALA A 740 -48.84 -6.58 -58.03
C ALA A 740 -48.67 -5.63 -59.24
N PRO A 741 -47.61 -5.78 -60.05
CA PRO A 741 -47.39 -4.95 -61.21
C PRO A 741 -48.57 -4.99 -62.18
N GLY A 742 -48.78 -3.90 -62.91
CA GLY A 742 -49.75 -3.86 -64.00
C GLY A 742 -49.45 -4.92 -65.08
N VAL A 743 -50.48 -5.30 -65.85
CA VAL A 743 -50.29 -6.16 -67.03
C VAL A 743 -49.27 -5.50 -67.96
N PRO A 744 -48.17 -6.17 -68.34
CA PRO A 744 -47.18 -5.55 -69.20
C PRO A 744 -47.75 -5.20 -70.58
N SER A 745 -47.17 -4.22 -71.27
CA SER A 745 -47.38 -3.99 -72.69
C SER A 745 -46.49 -4.94 -73.52
N LEU A 746 -46.98 -5.34 -74.69
CA LEU A 746 -46.23 -6.11 -75.67
C LEU A 746 -45.65 -5.14 -76.71
N ASP A 747 -44.39 -4.75 -76.54
CA ASP A 747 -43.82 -3.62 -77.29
C ASP A 747 -43.22 -4.01 -78.64
N SER A 748 -42.52 -5.15 -78.68
CA SER A 748 -41.86 -5.66 -79.91
C SER A 748 -41.57 -7.16 -79.78
N PRO A 749 -41.73 -7.98 -80.82
CA PRO A 749 -42.36 -7.65 -82.10
C PRO A 749 -43.82 -7.21 -81.94
N THR A 750 -44.25 -6.22 -82.72
CA THR A 750 -45.65 -5.75 -82.72
C THR A 750 -46.57 -6.85 -83.26
N ASP A 751 -47.86 -6.82 -82.91
CA ASP A 751 -48.79 -7.87 -83.35
C ASP A 751 -48.83 -8.00 -84.88
N THR A 752 -48.81 -9.24 -85.36
CA THR A 752 -48.74 -9.65 -86.78
C THR A 752 -47.48 -9.20 -87.52
N ALA A 753 -46.43 -8.77 -86.82
CA ALA A 753 -45.17 -8.37 -87.46
C ALA A 753 -44.58 -9.51 -88.30
N THR A 754 -44.22 -9.21 -89.55
CA THR A 754 -43.58 -10.18 -90.45
C THR A 754 -42.09 -9.91 -90.58
N ASN A 755 -41.35 -10.84 -91.19
CA ASN A 755 -39.91 -10.73 -91.42
C ASN A 755 -39.07 -10.47 -90.16
N GLN A 756 -39.49 -11.03 -89.02
CA GLN A 756 -38.71 -10.92 -87.79
C GLN A 756 -37.50 -11.85 -87.84
N SER A 757 -36.40 -11.44 -87.18
CA SER A 757 -35.22 -12.29 -87.00
C SER A 757 -35.61 -13.65 -86.42
N VAL A 758 -34.89 -14.72 -86.79
CA VAL A 758 -35.01 -16.03 -86.12
C VAL A 758 -34.51 -16.00 -84.67
N ASN A 759 -33.77 -14.96 -84.26
CA ASN A 759 -33.45 -14.66 -82.87
C ASN A 759 -34.06 -13.29 -82.51
N PRO A 760 -35.39 -13.18 -82.38
CA PRO A 760 -36.04 -11.89 -82.16
C PRO A 760 -35.70 -11.33 -80.78
N SER A 761 -35.64 -10.00 -80.68
CA SER A 761 -35.66 -9.30 -79.40
C SER A 761 -37.10 -9.00 -79.00
N ILE A 762 -37.55 -9.70 -77.97
CA ILE A 762 -38.88 -9.54 -77.39
C ILE A 762 -38.81 -8.47 -76.29
N LYS A 763 -39.65 -7.44 -76.38
CA LYS A 763 -39.61 -6.25 -75.53
C LYS A 763 -40.95 -5.99 -74.87
N THR A 764 -40.94 -5.70 -73.57
CA THR A 764 -42.16 -5.51 -72.78
C THR A 764 -41.96 -4.44 -71.71
N THR A 765 -43.02 -3.71 -71.34
CA THR A 765 -42.96 -2.67 -70.31
C THR A 765 -44.11 -2.85 -69.31
N ALA A 766 -43.85 -2.78 -68.02
CA ALA A 766 -44.88 -2.74 -66.98
C ALA A 766 -44.57 -1.63 -65.97
N THR A 767 -45.62 -1.04 -65.42
CA THR A 767 -45.53 -0.16 -64.26
C THR A 767 -46.05 -0.88 -63.03
N ASP A 768 -45.30 -0.75 -61.95
CA ASP A 768 -45.76 -1.05 -60.61
C ASP A 768 -46.41 0.20 -59.98
N THR A 769 -47.56 0.02 -59.33
CA THR A 769 -48.34 1.13 -58.74
C THR A 769 -47.63 1.76 -57.54
N ASP A 770 -46.82 0.97 -56.85
CA ASP A 770 -46.02 1.35 -55.69
C ASP A 770 -44.60 1.79 -56.10
N ALA A 771 -44.33 1.85 -57.42
CA ALA A 771 -43.07 2.19 -58.04
C ALA A 771 -41.91 1.23 -57.71
N ASP A 772 -42.23 0.00 -57.27
CA ASP A 772 -41.25 -1.06 -57.08
C ASP A 772 -40.56 -1.43 -58.40
N TYR A 773 -39.30 -1.90 -58.30
CA TYR A 773 -38.61 -2.41 -59.49
C TYR A 773 -39.26 -3.71 -59.97
N VAL A 774 -39.32 -3.89 -61.29
CA VAL A 774 -40.00 -5.01 -61.93
C VAL A 774 -39.01 -5.97 -62.62
N GLN A 775 -39.33 -7.24 -62.61
CA GLN A 775 -38.73 -8.28 -63.46
C GLN A 775 -39.79 -8.86 -64.40
N TYR A 776 -39.36 -9.46 -65.52
CA TYR A 776 -40.29 -9.95 -66.54
C TYR A 776 -40.18 -11.46 -66.78
N LYS A 777 -41.29 -12.05 -67.22
CA LYS A 777 -41.37 -13.39 -67.79
C LYS A 777 -42.08 -13.36 -69.13
N ILE A 778 -41.49 -13.97 -70.15
CA ILE A 778 -42.05 -14.04 -71.50
C ILE A 778 -42.35 -15.51 -71.82
N ILE A 779 -43.54 -15.77 -72.37
CA ILE A 779 -43.91 -17.08 -72.92
C ILE A 779 -44.08 -16.91 -74.42
N LEU A 780 -43.46 -17.79 -75.21
CA LEU A 780 -43.45 -17.79 -76.68
C LEU A 780 -43.86 -19.18 -77.19
N CYS A 781 -44.94 -19.29 -77.95
CA CYS A 781 -45.53 -20.56 -78.40
C CYS A 781 -45.79 -20.58 -79.91
N GLU A 782 -46.06 -21.77 -80.45
CA GLU A 782 -46.32 -21.99 -81.89
C GLU A 782 -47.80 -21.89 -82.27
N ASN A 783 -48.70 -21.67 -81.30
CA ASN A 783 -50.12 -21.52 -81.52
C ASN A 783 -50.72 -20.37 -80.67
N SER A 784 -51.79 -19.76 -81.17
CA SER A 784 -52.47 -18.64 -80.51
C SER A 784 -53.12 -19.00 -79.17
N ALA A 785 -53.39 -20.28 -78.92
CA ALA A 785 -53.87 -20.77 -77.63
C ALA A 785 -52.76 -20.80 -76.55
N MET A 786 -51.49 -20.55 -76.92
CA MET A 786 -50.33 -20.56 -76.02
C MET A 786 -50.11 -21.92 -75.33
N THR A 787 -50.25 -23.02 -76.06
CA THR A 787 -50.15 -24.40 -75.52
C THR A 787 -49.21 -25.34 -76.26
N THR A 788 -48.79 -25.01 -77.49
CA THR A 788 -47.95 -25.88 -78.31
C THR A 788 -46.52 -25.34 -78.37
N ASN A 789 -45.54 -26.21 -78.07
CA ASN A 789 -44.09 -25.95 -78.17
C ASN A 789 -43.65 -24.61 -77.55
N CYS A 790 -44.17 -24.32 -76.36
CA CYS A 790 -43.91 -23.05 -75.67
C CYS A 790 -42.51 -23.00 -75.04
N GLN A 791 -41.81 -21.89 -75.27
CA GLN A 791 -40.59 -21.50 -74.57
C GLN A 791 -40.93 -20.47 -73.50
N THR A 792 -40.35 -20.60 -72.31
CA THR A 792 -40.51 -19.64 -71.21
C THR A 792 -39.17 -19.01 -70.87
N PHE A 793 -39.13 -17.70 -70.86
CA PHE A 793 -37.98 -16.89 -70.48
C PHE A 793 -38.33 -16.17 -69.19
N ASP A 794 -37.84 -16.65 -68.05
CA ASP A 794 -38.18 -16.12 -66.72
C ASP A 794 -36.97 -15.45 -66.07
N GLN A 795 -36.99 -14.12 -66.00
CA GLN A 795 -35.89 -13.33 -65.46
C GLN A 795 -35.60 -13.63 -63.97
N SER A 796 -36.61 -14.04 -63.20
CA SER A 796 -36.44 -14.38 -61.79
C SER A 796 -35.59 -15.64 -61.57
N THR A 797 -35.46 -16.46 -62.63
CA THR A 797 -34.67 -17.70 -62.62
C THR A 797 -33.34 -17.59 -63.37
N SER A 798 -33.28 -16.77 -64.43
CA SER A 798 -32.07 -16.60 -65.24
C SER A 798 -32.02 -15.23 -65.91
N GLN A 799 -30.86 -14.58 -65.85
CA GLN A 799 -30.61 -13.31 -66.56
C GLN A 799 -30.13 -13.51 -68.00
N THR A 800 -29.90 -14.74 -68.46
CA THR A 800 -29.38 -15.02 -69.80
C THR A 800 -30.35 -14.53 -70.87
N GLY A 801 -29.86 -13.74 -71.83
CA GLY A 801 -30.65 -13.16 -72.91
C GLY A 801 -31.41 -11.88 -72.55
N TRP A 802 -31.48 -11.50 -71.27
CA TRP A 802 -32.08 -10.23 -70.84
C TRP A 802 -31.08 -9.07 -70.90
N SER A 803 -31.55 -7.89 -71.31
CA SER A 803 -30.73 -6.68 -71.43
C SER A 803 -31.54 -5.41 -71.13
N GLY A 804 -30.86 -4.37 -70.65
CA GLY A 804 -31.46 -3.07 -70.29
C GLY A 804 -31.83 -2.93 -68.81
N GLN A 805 -31.47 -3.89 -67.95
CA GLN A 805 -31.69 -3.81 -66.51
C GLN A 805 -30.97 -2.59 -65.91
N ASN A 806 -31.67 -1.84 -65.06
CA ASN A 806 -31.19 -0.60 -64.45
C ASN A 806 -31.57 -0.45 -62.96
N ALA A 807 -32.14 -1.48 -62.36
CA ALA A 807 -32.52 -1.52 -60.94
C ALA A 807 -32.05 -2.82 -60.27
N ASN A 808 -32.09 -2.84 -58.93
CA ASN A 808 -31.71 -3.97 -58.08
C ASN A 808 -30.36 -4.62 -58.49
N GLY A 809 -29.27 -3.84 -58.48
CA GLY A 809 -27.94 -4.34 -58.84
C GLY A 809 -27.81 -4.84 -60.29
N ASN A 810 -28.52 -4.21 -61.23
CA ASN A 810 -28.60 -4.60 -62.65
C ASN A 810 -29.25 -5.98 -62.90
N THR A 811 -30.17 -6.39 -62.03
CA THR A 811 -30.93 -7.65 -62.18
C THR A 811 -32.43 -7.44 -62.39
N ALA A 812 -32.90 -6.20 -62.33
CA ALA A 812 -34.30 -5.79 -62.53
C ALA A 812 -34.39 -4.45 -63.29
N TYR A 813 -35.61 -4.00 -63.56
CA TYR A 813 -35.91 -2.75 -64.25
C TYR A 813 -36.64 -1.79 -63.31
N THR A 814 -36.32 -0.50 -63.36
CA THR A 814 -37.15 0.53 -62.69
C THR A 814 -38.57 0.47 -63.25
N SER A 815 -39.60 0.57 -62.40
CA SER A 815 -41.02 0.62 -62.81
C SER A 815 -41.21 1.53 -64.03
N GLY A 816 -41.86 1.03 -65.08
CA GLY A 816 -42.07 1.73 -66.34
C GLY A 816 -40.92 1.67 -67.35
N THR A 817 -39.82 0.99 -67.06
CA THR A 817 -38.71 0.78 -68.01
C THR A 817 -38.94 -0.46 -68.86
N GLN A 818 -38.64 -0.36 -70.17
CA GLN A 818 -38.75 -1.46 -71.12
C GLN A 818 -37.69 -2.55 -70.86
N GLY A 819 -38.15 -3.78 -70.63
CA GLY A 819 -37.30 -4.97 -70.58
C GLY A 819 -37.13 -5.59 -71.96
N THR A 820 -35.91 -6.05 -72.29
CA THR A 820 -35.61 -6.71 -73.57
C THR A 820 -35.04 -8.10 -73.34
N HIS A 821 -35.64 -9.12 -73.95
CA HIS A 821 -35.10 -10.47 -74.03
C HIS A 821 -34.80 -10.86 -75.48
N THR A 822 -33.55 -11.18 -75.80
CA THR A 822 -33.18 -11.73 -77.12
C THR A 822 -33.22 -13.24 -77.07
N VAL A 823 -34.04 -13.87 -77.92
CA VAL A 823 -34.16 -15.33 -77.96
C VAL A 823 -32.83 -15.96 -78.37
N GLN A 824 -32.32 -16.88 -77.54
CA GLN A 824 -30.97 -17.44 -77.70
C GLN A 824 -30.89 -18.57 -78.72
N THR A 825 -31.97 -19.35 -78.88
CA THR A 825 -32.05 -20.45 -79.85
C THR A 825 -32.81 -19.98 -81.09
N PRO A 826 -32.24 -20.09 -82.30
CA PRO A 826 -32.94 -19.69 -83.53
C PRO A 826 -34.29 -20.38 -83.69
N LEU A 827 -35.32 -19.59 -83.91
CA LEU A 827 -36.68 -20.02 -84.25
C LEU A 827 -36.75 -20.55 -85.69
N GLN A 828 -37.80 -21.31 -85.99
CA GLN A 828 -38.02 -21.82 -87.36
C GLN A 828 -38.25 -20.67 -88.33
N TYR A 829 -37.67 -20.74 -89.53
CA TYR A 829 -37.92 -19.79 -90.62
C TYR A 829 -39.36 -19.92 -91.14
N SER A 830 -39.92 -18.81 -91.62
CA SER A 830 -41.28 -18.75 -92.18
C SER A 830 -42.37 -19.30 -91.25
N PHE A 831 -42.21 -19.15 -89.93
CA PHE A 831 -43.15 -19.68 -88.93
C PHE A 831 -43.72 -18.54 -88.09
N THR A 832 -45.01 -18.66 -87.72
CA THR A 832 -45.69 -17.66 -86.87
C THR A 832 -45.68 -18.10 -85.41
N TYR A 833 -45.07 -17.30 -84.56
CA TYR A 833 -45.07 -17.48 -83.10
C TYR A 833 -46.02 -16.51 -82.42
N TYR A 834 -46.49 -16.89 -81.24
CA TYR A 834 -47.39 -16.11 -80.38
C TYR A 834 -46.73 -15.90 -79.03
N TRP A 835 -46.81 -14.70 -78.47
CA TRP A 835 -46.14 -14.39 -77.21
C TRP A 835 -46.97 -13.53 -76.26
N LYS A 836 -46.70 -13.73 -74.98
CA LYS A 836 -47.25 -12.98 -73.85
C LYS A 836 -46.14 -12.69 -72.84
N SER A 837 -46.36 -11.68 -72.00
CA SER A 837 -45.45 -11.36 -70.91
C SER A 837 -46.17 -11.16 -69.58
N TYR A 838 -45.40 -11.26 -68.51
CA TYR A 838 -45.78 -11.06 -67.11
C TYR A 838 -44.71 -10.18 -66.46
N ALA A 839 -45.08 -9.37 -65.48
CA ALA A 839 -44.16 -8.65 -64.62
C ALA A 839 -44.30 -9.11 -63.17
N ILE A 840 -43.23 -9.04 -62.39
CA ILE A 840 -43.21 -9.31 -60.95
C ILE A 840 -42.43 -8.19 -60.26
N ASP A 841 -42.83 -7.84 -59.05
CA ASP A 841 -42.24 -6.84 -58.16
C ASP A 841 -41.51 -7.52 -56.98
N PRO A 842 -40.25 -7.94 -57.11
CA PRO A 842 -39.60 -8.67 -56.02
C PRO A 842 -39.43 -7.85 -54.72
N ALA A 843 -39.54 -6.52 -54.79
CA ALA A 843 -39.56 -5.63 -53.63
C ALA A 843 -40.95 -5.45 -52.99
N GLY A 844 -42.00 -5.90 -53.68
CA GLY A 844 -43.39 -5.66 -53.35
C GLY A 844 -44.15 -6.92 -52.95
N THR A 845 -45.25 -7.23 -53.65
CA THR A 845 -46.04 -8.46 -53.46
C THR A 845 -45.30 -9.72 -53.90
N ASN A 846 -44.23 -9.58 -54.69
CA ASN A 846 -43.49 -10.67 -55.31
C ASN A 846 -44.41 -11.69 -55.99
N THR A 847 -45.48 -11.18 -56.62
CA THR A 847 -46.49 -11.98 -57.30
C THR A 847 -46.51 -11.59 -58.77
N TRP A 848 -46.53 -12.59 -59.67
CA TRP A 848 -46.64 -12.31 -61.10
C TRP A 848 -47.96 -11.60 -61.40
N SER A 849 -47.87 -10.54 -62.20
CA SER A 849 -49.00 -9.83 -62.78
C SER A 849 -49.92 -10.80 -63.54
N SER A 850 -51.16 -10.38 -63.81
CA SER A 850 -51.89 -11.00 -64.91
C SER A 850 -51.18 -10.72 -66.25
N THR A 851 -51.50 -11.49 -67.27
CA THR A 851 -50.95 -11.32 -68.62
C THR A 851 -51.99 -10.78 -69.58
N GLN A 852 -51.58 -10.43 -70.79
CA GLN A 852 -52.46 -9.88 -71.81
C GLN A 852 -53.54 -10.91 -72.18
N VAL A 853 -54.76 -10.44 -72.51
CA VAL A 853 -55.89 -11.32 -72.86
C VAL A 853 -55.59 -12.11 -74.13
N SER A 854 -55.16 -11.42 -75.19
CA SER A 854 -54.72 -12.03 -76.46
C SER A 854 -53.19 -11.95 -76.58
N PRO A 855 -52.51 -13.01 -77.02
CA PRO A 855 -51.09 -12.94 -77.34
C PRO A 855 -50.84 -12.08 -78.58
N TYR A 856 -49.67 -11.46 -78.69
CA TYR A 856 -49.20 -10.90 -79.97
C TYR A 856 -48.57 -11.99 -80.81
N SER A 857 -48.70 -11.88 -82.11
CA SER A 857 -48.11 -12.80 -83.08
C SER A 857 -47.00 -12.15 -83.89
N PHE A 858 -46.04 -12.93 -84.37
CA PHE A 858 -45.09 -12.49 -85.39
C PHE A 858 -44.61 -13.66 -86.24
N SER A 859 -44.25 -13.39 -87.50
CA SER A 859 -43.66 -14.37 -88.41
C SER A 859 -42.17 -14.12 -88.62
N THR A 860 -41.38 -15.17 -88.49
CA THR A 860 -39.94 -15.12 -88.77
C THR A 860 -39.67 -14.95 -90.27
N GLN A 861 -38.51 -14.40 -90.59
CA GLN A 861 -38.01 -14.23 -91.95
C GLN A 861 -38.01 -15.53 -92.75
N ALA A 862 -38.06 -15.42 -94.08
CA ALA A 862 -37.92 -16.56 -94.97
C ALA A 862 -36.51 -17.19 -94.87
N ALA A 863 -36.43 -18.50 -95.09
CA ALA A 863 -35.16 -19.20 -95.18
C ALA A 863 -34.34 -18.64 -96.37
N PRO A 864 -33.01 -18.45 -96.24
CA PRO A 864 -32.17 -18.03 -97.35
C PRO A 864 -32.28 -19.01 -98.53
N SER A 865 -32.55 -18.49 -99.73
CA SER A 865 -32.70 -19.32 -100.94
C SER A 865 -31.35 -19.90 -101.36
N GLY A 866 -31.05 -21.13 -100.90
CA GLY A 866 -29.88 -21.88 -101.35
C GLY A 866 -29.33 -22.92 -100.36
N SER A 867 -30.09 -23.97 -100.05
CA SER A 867 -29.54 -25.33 -99.92
C SER A 867 -30.69 -26.35 -99.82
N GLN A 868 -30.65 -27.34 -100.72
CA GLN A 868 -31.64 -28.41 -100.83
C GLN A 868 -31.59 -29.39 -99.65
N ILE A 869 -32.77 -29.94 -99.36
CA ILE A 869 -33.12 -30.99 -98.38
C ILE A 869 -32.42 -32.34 -98.76
N PRO A 870 -32.48 -33.40 -97.92
CA PRO A 870 -33.54 -34.36 -98.25
C PRO A 870 -34.19 -35.09 -97.05
N ALA A 871 -35.51 -35.26 -97.19
CA ALA A 871 -36.29 -36.27 -96.51
C ALA A 871 -35.92 -37.67 -97.02
N PHE A 872 -35.82 -38.66 -96.13
CA PHE A 872 -35.75 -40.08 -96.50
C PHE A 872 -37.10 -40.75 -96.26
N LYS A 873 -37.77 -41.20 -97.35
CA LYS A 873 -38.85 -42.19 -97.32
C LYS A 873 -38.28 -43.56 -97.69
N GLY A 874 -38.38 -44.51 -96.75
CA GLY A 874 -38.46 -45.96 -96.94
C GLY A 874 -37.40 -46.69 -97.79
N GLY A 875 -36.57 -47.52 -97.14
CA GLY A 875 -36.02 -48.72 -97.78
C GLY A 875 -34.50 -48.94 -97.81
N VAL A 876 -33.69 -48.37 -96.91
CA VAL A 876 -32.24 -48.65 -96.86
C VAL A 876 -31.82 -49.19 -95.48
N LYS A 877 -31.23 -50.39 -95.46
CA LYS A 877 -30.55 -50.99 -94.29
C LYS A 877 -29.12 -50.44 -94.21
N ILE A 878 -28.72 -49.97 -93.03
CA ILE A 878 -27.35 -49.53 -92.73
C ILE A 878 -26.80 -50.40 -91.59
N PHE A 879 -25.64 -51.02 -91.82
CA PHE A 879 -24.85 -51.72 -90.80
C PHE A 879 -23.66 -50.84 -90.38
N GLY A 880 -23.41 -50.72 -89.08
CA GLY A 880 -22.19 -50.10 -88.53
C GLY A 880 -22.34 -48.62 -88.12
N LYS A 881 -21.64 -48.25 -87.04
CA LYS A 881 -21.70 -46.95 -86.34
C LYS A 881 -21.36 -45.78 -87.26
N THR A 882 -22.32 -44.92 -87.60
CA THR A 882 -22.06 -43.50 -87.94
C THR A 882 -23.31 -42.66 -87.63
N VAL A 883 -23.09 -41.58 -86.87
CA VAL A 883 -24.04 -40.53 -86.51
C VAL A 883 -24.05 -39.48 -87.62
N ILE A 884 -25.22 -39.04 -88.07
CA ILE A 884 -25.39 -37.83 -88.90
C ILE A 884 -26.21 -36.84 -88.06
N LYS A 885 -25.64 -35.64 -87.86
CA LYS A 885 -26.19 -34.55 -87.05
C LYS A 885 -27.44 -33.94 -87.64
#